data_AF-A0A7Y7CLT9-F1
#
_entry.id   AF-A0A7Y7CLT9-F1
#
_cell.length_a   1.000
_cell.length_b   1.000
_cell.length_c   1.000
_cell.angle_alpha   90.00
_cell.angle_beta   90.00
_cell.angle_gamma   90.00
#
_symmetry.space_group_name_H-M   'P 1'
#
loop_
_entity.id
_entity.type
_entity.pdbx_description
1 polymer ?
#
loop_
_entity_poly.entity_id
_entity_poly.type
_entity_poly.pdbx_seq_one_letter_code
_entity_poly.pdbx_strand_id
1 'polypeptide(L)'
;MTTQDPKISGVEIKPRKADVKARDPKYLQADLACIKAIAQAAVNVELFTIPLYMTALYSIQGMHQINSEGSKLYTGRWWPGSGPAAGNKLTTNEQVFNKVYSVFIEEMLHLQLASNMSSTLGFAPIFTSGALQDDTYGWTCYKAGSTAIPHILDFKDWKGKNPDLSTLTVELRAMNADQVQLFMAIEETAERGAEMLNNPEVDRGNDVKTPKYFEMAPYDWFTANMDEGDLPMFGSIGHMYASYWAYIEIEYTDGTSLLDHLTSIQRDQFNNAPPREMAQYPGINGTIEDKRADLDKLKVQLINNINAITDQGEGADVIKSLMATWHDQSWVKLFQPKMLGAVQNQFQPSKEALIKDYPGYDDEGNPTGEASGSAQARFDNGGKDHYELFVEVKDLIKKSDYVTWDVWHKNNPTNPWTADMLGKDGAPNLPSTADVAGALNRLNSASESQKTFETFSLSAVGTIKGITTSLNTYWSDRNAEFPSPAMGGSGDRISICWSVTGKCPDLVTGIENQQKGVLYHACQGMAIDGPQSDSCADVLTYHSCKGSNDCKTQGGCGFVQSAAGGGSCSSSAAKGVKSAPADNLCGGFGGCAVPISASQLYPAQDDHCYEMQLYKFGPAPAFKAEKIDWPELKARDMLPPTLVEKPTMPYKPGEAVYDVAWRSYCAAKGLIDTGKPNTHDRKITMPEPPAPSDIRLALPPST
;
A
#
# COMPACT_ATOMS: atom_id res chain seq x y z
N MET A 1 -2.75 15.07 -55.12
CA MET A 1 -3.99 14.61 -54.48
C MET A 1 -3.99 15.22 -53.08
N THR A 2 -4.94 16.12 -52.86
CA THR A 2 -5.11 16.93 -51.67
C THR A 2 -5.52 16.08 -50.47
N THR A 3 -4.69 16.08 -49.42
CA THR A 3 -5.02 15.60 -48.08
C THR A 3 -5.85 16.66 -47.37
N GLN A 4 -7.15 16.44 -47.26
CA GLN A 4 -8.02 17.10 -46.30
C GLN A 4 -8.58 16.01 -45.39
N ASP A 5 -8.04 15.88 -44.19
CA ASP A 5 -8.81 15.39 -43.06
C ASP A 5 -9.36 16.62 -42.33
N PRO A 6 -10.69 16.81 -42.28
CA PRO A 6 -11.27 17.82 -41.43
C PRO A 6 -11.19 17.32 -39.98
N LYS A 7 -10.31 17.94 -39.18
CA LYS A 7 -10.47 17.97 -37.73
C LYS A 7 -11.84 18.57 -37.43
N ILE A 8 -12.81 17.73 -37.07
CA ILE A 8 -14.03 18.19 -36.43
C ILE A 8 -13.65 18.43 -34.97
N SER A 9 -13.41 19.70 -34.64
CA SER A 9 -13.23 20.18 -33.28
C SER A 9 -14.56 20.18 -32.52
N GLY A 10 -14.53 19.75 -31.26
CA GLY A 10 -15.27 20.42 -30.19
C GLY A 10 -16.42 19.64 -29.55
N VAL A 11 -16.11 18.86 -28.52
CA VAL A 11 -16.96 18.84 -27.32
C VAL A 11 -16.37 19.90 -26.38
N GLU A 12 -17.11 20.98 -26.14
CA GLU A 12 -16.65 22.05 -25.26
C GLU A 12 -16.85 21.64 -23.79
N ILE A 13 -15.88 20.90 -23.25
CA ILE A 13 -15.82 20.49 -21.83
C ILE A 13 -15.30 21.68 -21.01
N LYS A 14 -16.09 22.76 -20.93
CA LYS A 14 -15.71 23.95 -20.15
C LYS A 14 -16.70 24.16 -19.00
N PRO A 15 -16.23 24.46 -17.78
CA PRO A 15 -17.11 24.82 -16.67
C PRO A 15 -17.92 26.08 -17.01
N ARG A 16 -19.08 26.23 -16.37
CA ARG A 16 -19.96 27.41 -16.54
C ARG A 16 -19.36 28.62 -15.82
N LYS A 17 -18.32 29.21 -16.41
CA LYS A 17 -17.49 30.26 -15.80
C LYS A 17 -18.27 31.43 -15.20
N ALA A 18 -19.36 31.86 -15.85
CA ALA A 18 -20.23 32.90 -15.33
C ALA A 18 -20.90 32.51 -14.00
N ASP A 19 -21.34 31.26 -13.89
CA ASP A 19 -21.99 30.70 -12.68
C ASP A 19 -20.99 30.43 -11.56
N VAL A 20 -19.69 30.30 -11.89
CA VAL A 20 -18.59 30.15 -10.91
C VAL A 20 -18.18 31.50 -10.32
N LYS A 21 -18.11 32.56 -11.13
CA LYS A 21 -17.57 33.88 -10.69
C LYS A 21 -18.59 34.85 -10.11
N ALA A 22 -19.86 34.47 -10.08
CA ALA A 22 -20.94 35.25 -9.50
C ALA A 22 -22.01 34.33 -8.91
N ARG A 23 -21.57 33.33 -8.12
CA ARG A 23 -22.47 32.30 -7.58
C ARG A 23 -23.35 32.87 -6.46
N ASP A 24 -24.62 32.48 -6.43
CA ASP A 24 -25.55 32.90 -5.37
C ASP A 24 -25.16 32.24 -4.03
N PRO A 25 -24.93 33.01 -2.93
CA PRO A 25 -24.54 32.49 -1.63
C PRO A 25 -25.48 31.42 -1.05
N LYS A 26 -26.73 31.31 -1.53
CA LYS A 26 -27.64 30.21 -1.12
C LYS A 26 -27.06 28.82 -1.41
N TYR A 27 -26.13 28.71 -2.37
CA TYR A 27 -25.50 27.45 -2.73
C TYR A 27 -24.31 27.08 -1.84
N LEU A 28 -23.84 27.97 -0.95
CA LEU A 28 -22.61 27.76 -0.17
C LEU A 28 -22.52 26.38 0.51
N GLN A 29 -23.57 25.96 1.21
CA GLN A 29 -23.56 24.66 1.90
C GLN A 29 -23.58 23.47 0.92
N ALA A 30 -24.27 23.61 -0.21
CA ALA A 30 -24.25 22.61 -1.27
C ALA A 30 -22.88 22.54 -1.96
N ASP A 31 -22.24 23.68 -2.19
CA ASP A 31 -20.92 23.74 -2.80
C ASP A 31 -19.83 23.16 -1.89
N LEU A 32 -19.92 23.41 -0.58
CA LEU A 32 -19.05 22.80 0.43
C LEU A 32 -19.20 21.28 0.46
N ALA A 33 -20.43 20.77 0.42
CA ALA A 33 -20.69 19.34 0.34
C ALA A 33 -20.17 18.73 -0.97
N CYS A 34 -20.39 19.42 -2.10
CA CYS A 34 -19.97 18.93 -3.41
C CYS A 34 -18.46 18.92 -3.58
N ILE A 35 -17.74 19.97 -3.17
CA ILE A 35 -16.27 19.99 -3.28
C ILE A 35 -15.64 18.93 -2.37
N LYS A 36 -16.23 18.67 -1.19
CA LYS A 36 -15.84 17.55 -0.32
C LYS A 36 -16.05 16.20 -1.00
N ALA A 37 -17.22 16.01 -1.62
CA ALA A 37 -17.55 14.80 -2.35
C ALA A 37 -16.55 14.55 -3.51
N ILE A 38 -16.24 15.59 -4.30
CA ILE A 38 -15.25 15.50 -5.39
C ILE A 38 -13.84 15.20 -4.85
N ALA A 39 -13.45 15.83 -3.74
CA ALA A 39 -12.18 15.54 -3.08
C ALA A 39 -12.07 14.07 -2.64
N GLN A 40 -13.16 13.51 -2.09
CA GLN A 40 -13.24 12.10 -1.72
C GLN A 40 -13.27 11.17 -2.95
N ALA A 41 -13.93 11.57 -4.04
CA ALA A 41 -13.90 10.82 -5.29
C ALA A 41 -12.49 10.73 -5.88
N ALA A 42 -11.70 11.82 -5.80
CA ALA A 42 -10.29 11.81 -6.19
C ALA A 42 -9.48 10.82 -5.35
N VAL A 43 -9.60 10.87 -4.02
CA VAL A 43 -8.94 9.88 -3.13
C VAL A 43 -9.37 8.45 -3.46
N ASN A 44 -10.65 8.24 -3.78
CA ASN A 44 -11.18 6.91 -4.09
C ASN A 44 -10.61 6.34 -5.40
N VAL A 45 -10.45 7.15 -6.46
CA VAL A 45 -9.91 6.64 -7.73
C VAL A 45 -8.41 6.33 -7.62
N GLU A 46 -7.61 7.19 -6.98
CA GLU A 46 -6.17 6.89 -6.77
C GLU A 46 -5.98 5.68 -5.84
N LEU A 47 -6.89 5.49 -4.87
CA LEU A 47 -6.84 4.30 -4.01
C LEU A 47 -7.32 3.03 -4.73
N PHE A 48 -8.21 3.16 -5.72
CA PHE A 48 -8.67 2.05 -6.56
C PHE A 48 -7.57 1.52 -7.49
N THR A 49 -6.68 2.37 -8.01
CA THR A 49 -5.59 1.90 -8.89
C THR A 49 -4.53 1.11 -8.13
N ILE A 50 -4.26 1.46 -6.86
CA ILE A 50 -3.17 0.86 -6.07
C ILE A 50 -3.30 -0.68 -5.89
N PRO A 51 -4.37 -1.26 -5.31
CA PRO A 51 -4.49 -2.73 -5.20
C PRO A 51 -4.62 -3.41 -6.57
N LEU A 52 -5.23 -2.74 -7.54
CA LEU A 52 -5.40 -3.24 -8.90
C LEU A 52 -4.03 -3.43 -9.59
N TYR A 53 -3.18 -2.41 -9.53
CA TYR A 53 -1.84 -2.43 -10.13
C TYR A 53 -0.91 -3.34 -9.34
N MET A 54 -0.95 -3.28 -8.01
CA MET A 54 -0.18 -4.16 -7.12
C MET A 54 -0.48 -5.64 -7.37
N THR A 55 -1.75 -6.02 -7.49
CA THR A 55 -2.14 -7.44 -7.68
C THR A 55 -1.61 -7.98 -9.00
N ALA A 56 -1.68 -7.20 -10.08
CA ALA A 56 -1.15 -7.60 -11.38
C ALA A 56 0.39 -7.58 -11.39
N LEU A 57 1.02 -6.55 -10.81
CA LEU A 57 2.48 -6.44 -10.67
C LEU A 57 3.10 -7.69 -10.05
N TYR A 58 2.58 -8.12 -8.90
CA TYR A 58 3.10 -9.29 -8.17
C TYR A 58 2.70 -10.65 -8.76
N SER A 59 1.85 -10.66 -9.80
CA SER A 59 1.61 -11.88 -10.59
C SER A 59 2.77 -12.23 -11.52
N ILE A 60 3.65 -11.27 -11.83
CA ILE A 60 4.81 -11.47 -12.69
C ILE A 60 5.78 -12.44 -12.00
N GLN A 61 6.12 -13.52 -12.69
CA GLN A 61 6.97 -14.57 -12.12
C GLN A 61 8.40 -14.07 -11.94
N GLY A 62 9.01 -14.41 -10.80
CA GLY A 62 10.40 -14.04 -10.52
C GLY A 62 10.80 -14.40 -9.10
N MET A 63 12.07 -14.14 -8.79
CA MET A 63 12.67 -14.38 -7.49
C MET A 63 13.37 -13.11 -7.02
N HIS A 64 13.48 -12.93 -5.72
CA HIS A 64 14.26 -11.83 -5.15
C HIS A 64 15.16 -12.33 -4.02
N GLN A 65 16.22 -11.56 -3.75
CA GLN A 65 17.05 -11.73 -2.56
C GLN A 65 16.62 -10.70 -1.52
N ILE A 66 16.86 -11.06 -0.26
CA ILE A 66 16.72 -10.14 0.87
C ILE A 66 18.11 -9.73 1.30
N ASN A 67 18.42 -8.45 1.10
CA ASN A 67 19.73 -7.87 1.37
C ASN A 67 19.60 -6.47 1.97
N SER A 68 20.66 -6.06 2.64
CA SER A 68 20.78 -4.73 3.24
C SER A 68 22.26 -4.44 3.50
N GLU A 69 22.58 -3.18 3.80
CA GLU A 69 23.95 -2.77 4.11
C GLU A 69 24.60 -3.67 5.16
N GLY A 70 25.74 -4.28 4.80
CA GLY A 70 26.57 -5.09 5.70
C GLY A 70 25.92 -6.37 6.24
N SER A 71 24.72 -6.75 5.78
CA SER A 71 24.02 -7.94 6.26
C SER A 71 24.40 -9.19 5.46
N LYS A 72 24.68 -10.27 6.19
CA LYS A 72 24.97 -11.62 5.64
C LYS A 72 24.00 -12.68 6.12
N LEU A 73 22.84 -12.26 6.65
CA LEU A 73 21.85 -13.16 7.24
C LEU A 73 21.27 -14.17 6.22
N TYR A 74 21.25 -13.79 4.95
CA TYR A 74 20.54 -14.51 3.89
C TYR A 74 21.41 -14.79 2.66
N THR A 75 22.74 -14.75 2.80
CA THR A 75 23.68 -14.93 1.68
C THR A 75 23.37 -16.20 0.87
N GLY A 76 23.28 -16.05 -0.45
CA GLY A 76 22.97 -17.14 -1.37
C GLY A 76 21.53 -17.61 -1.40
N ARG A 77 20.60 -17.00 -0.66
CA ARG A 77 19.18 -17.39 -0.62
C ARG A 77 18.32 -16.54 -1.56
N TRP A 78 17.26 -17.15 -2.07
CA TRP A 78 16.25 -16.53 -2.94
C TRP A 78 14.85 -16.91 -2.48
N TRP A 79 13.91 -15.97 -2.64
CA TRP A 79 12.51 -16.18 -2.30
C TRP A 79 11.59 -15.95 -3.50
N PRO A 80 10.47 -16.68 -3.56
CA PRO A 80 9.42 -16.45 -4.56
C PRO A 80 8.90 -15.01 -4.53
N GLY A 81 8.76 -14.41 -5.70
CA GLY A 81 8.24 -13.06 -5.87
C GLY A 81 9.22 -12.18 -6.61
N SER A 82 8.72 -11.44 -7.60
CA SER A 82 9.52 -10.46 -8.33
C SER A 82 9.73 -9.20 -7.49
N GLY A 83 10.90 -8.58 -7.65
CA GLY A 83 11.19 -7.24 -7.17
C GLY A 83 11.71 -6.37 -8.32
N PRO A 84 11.79 -5.04 -8.12
CA PRO A 84 12.37 -4.18 -9.14
C PRO A 84 13.87 -4.49 -9.29
N ALA A 85 14.34 -4.52 -10.53
CA ALA A 85 15.70 -4.94 -10.89
C ALA A 85 16.53 -3.79 -11.45
N ALA A 86 17.84 -3.82 -11.21
CA ALA A 86 18.80 -2.86 -11.76
C ALA A 86 19.76 -3.51 -12.74
N GLY A 87 20.31 -2.71 -13.65
CA GLY A 87 21.33 -3.10 -14.61
C GLY A 87 20.98 -2.78 -16.06
N ASN A 88 21.95 -3.00 -16.94
CA ASN A 88 21.84 -2.68 -18.36
C ASN A 88 21.18 -3.80 -19.19
N LYS A 89 20.93 -4.96 -18.57
CA LYS A 89 20.32 -6.13 -19.21
C LYS A 89 19.30 -6.71 -18.26
N LEU A 90 18.03 -6.44 -18.56
CA LEU A 90 16.88 -6.95 -17.82
C LEU A 90 16.19 -8.01 -18.67
N THR A 91 15.73 -9.08 -18.04
CA THR A 91 14.79 -10.05 -18.61
C THR A 91 13.47 -9.35 -18.97
N THR A 92 12.63 -10.00 -19.78
CA THR A 92 11.32 -9.43 -20.12
C THR A 92 10.45 -9.24 -18.87
N ASN A 93 10.44 -10.19 -17.93
CA ASN A 93 9.70 -10.05 -16.67
C ASN A 93 10.20 -8.86 -15.84
N GLU A 94 11.51 -8.66 -15.70
CA GLU A 94 12.08 -7.51 -14.99
C GLU A 94 11.74 -6.18 -15.67
N GLN A 95 11.74 -6.12 -17.01
CA GLN A 95 11.33 -4.92 -17.74
C GLN A 95 9.86 -4.56 -17.50
N VAL A 96 8.96 -5.57 -17.53
CA VAL A 96 7.53 -5.36 -17.24
C VAL A 96 7.36 -4.94 -15.78
N PHE A 97 8.02 -5.64 -14.85
CA PHE A 97 7.93 -5.35 -13.43
C PHE A 97 8.39 -3.91 -13.13
N ASN A 98 9.54 -3.48 -13.63
CA ASN A 98 10.07 -2.13 -13.39
C ASN A 98 9.12 -1.02 -13.87
N LYS A 99 8.45 -1.21 -15.02
CA LYS A 99 7.52 -0.23 -15.58
C LYS A 99 6.24 -0.12 -14.77
N VAL A 100 5.66 -1.26 -14.42
CA VAL A 100 4.42 -1.27 -13.63
C VAL A 100 4.71 -0.83 -12.20
N TYR A 101 5.88 -1.16 -11.65
CA TYR A 101 6.33 -0.71 -10.33
C TYR A 101 6.49 0.82 -10.29
N SER A 102 7.03 1.47 -11.33
CA SER A 102 7.14 2.93 -11.34
C SER A 102 5.76 3.60 -11.28
N VAL A 103 4.83 3.14 -12.11
CA VAL A 103 3.43 3.63 -12.10
C VAL A 103 2.79 3.41 -10.74
N PHE A 104 2.90 2.20 -10.17
CA PHE A 104 2.37 1.89 -8.84
C PHE A 104 2.89 2.83 -7.73
N ILE A 105 4.16 3.27 -7.79
CA ILE A 105 4.71 4.24 -6.83
C ILE A 105 4.18 5.66 -7.11
N GLU A 106 3.97 6.02 -8.37
CA GLU A 106 3.37 7.29 -8.78
C GLU A 106 1.89 7.39 -8.35
N GLU A 107 1.11 6.32 -8.44
CA GLU A 107 -0.25 6.25 -7.89
C GLU A 107 -0.29 6.50 -6.36
N MET A 108 0.71 6.02 -5.61
CA MET A 108 0.82 6.34 -4.18
C MET A 108 1.13 7.82 -3.94
N LEU A 109 1.92 8.44 -4.82
CA LEU A 109 2.14 9.89 -4.80
C LEU A 109 0.85 10.63 -5.12
N HIS A 110 0.08 10.19 -6.12
CA HIS A 110 -1.22 10.79 -6.48
C HIS A 110 -2.19 10.72 -5.31
N LEU A 111 -2.29 9.57 -4.64
CA LEU A 111 -3.09 9.41 -3.44
C LEU A 111 -2.68 10.40 -2.34
N GLN A 112 -1.38 10.62 -2.12
CA GLN A 112 -0.91 11.65 -1.18
C GLN A 112 -1.35 13.05 -1.62
N LEU A 113 -1.16 13.41 -2.90
CA LEU A 113 -1.49 14.74 -3.42
C LEU A 113 -2.99 15.02 -3.33
N ALA A 114 -3.84 14.07 -3.73
CA ALA A 114 -5.30 14.14 -3.61
C ALA A 114 -5.74 14.26 -2.14
N SER A 115 -5.13 13.48 -1.25
CA SER A 115 -5.40 13.53 0.19
C SER A 115 -4.98 14.85 0.82
N ASN A 116 -3.86 15.42 0.39
CA ASN A 116 -3.41 16.73 0.82
C ASN A 116 -4.33 17.83 0.31
N MET A 117 -4.80 17.77 -0.95
CA MET A 117 -5.80 18.70 -1.45
C MET A 117 -7.09 18.62 -0.63
N SER A 118 -7.63 17.43 -0.40
CA SER A 118 -8.80 17.21 0.48
C SER A 118 -8.57 17.82 1.86
N SER A 119 -7.43 17.53 2.47
CA SER A 119 -7.09 18.01 3.80
C SER A 119 -6.93 19.52 3.82
N THR A 120 -6.29 20.13 2.82
CA THR A 120 -6.14 21.59 2.63
C THR A 120 -7.49 22.30 2.60
N LEU A 121 -8.50 21.65 2.05
CA LEU A 121 -9.89 22.12 2.01
C LEU A 121 -10.66 21.80 3.30
N GLY A 122 -10.03 21.21 4.31
CA GLY A 122 -10.63 20.96 5.63
C GLY A 122 -11.40 19.66 5.75
N PHE A 123 -11.18 18.74 4.82
CA PHE A 123 -11.82 17.44 4.79
C PHE A 123 -10.80 16.35 5.06
N ALA A 124 -11.02 15.58 6.12
CA ALA A 124 -10.24 14.38 6.37
C ALA A 124 -10.64 13.31 5.33
N PRO A 125 -9.71 12.84 4.48
CA PRO A 125 -9.99 11.79 3.50
C PRO A 125 -10.27 10.45 4.18
N ILE A 126 -11.18 9.67 3.59
CA ILE A 126 -11.58 8.34 4.05
C ILE A 126 -11.07 7.30 3.04
N PHE A 127 -10.24 6.36 3.49
CA PHE A 127 -9.64 5.28 2.71
C PHE A 127 -10.41 3.95 2.82
N THR A 128 -11.52 3.96 3.57
CA THR A 128 -12.47 2.86 3.73
C THR A 128 -13.85 3.26 3.23
N SER A 129 -13.91 4.07 2.16
CA SER A 129 -15.19 4.53 1.58
C SER A 129 -16.01 3.35 1.04
N GLY A 130 -17.34 3.46 1.19
CA GLY A 130 -18.32 2.53 0.64
C GLY A 130 -18.28 2.40 -0.89
N ALA A 131 -17.65 3.37 -1.58
CA ALA A 131 -17.41 3.30 -3.03
C ALA A 131 -16.43 2.19 -3.43
N LEU A 132 -15.56 1.76 -2.50
CA LEU A 132 -14.52 0.76 -2.75
C LEU A 132 -14.73 -0.52 -1.94
N GLN A 133 -15.07 -0.37 -0.66
CA GLN A 133 -15.08 -1.45 0.33
C GLN A 133 -16.42 -1.53 1.07
N ASP A 134 -16.75 -2.71 1.60
CA ASP A 134 -17.86 -2.88 2.54
C ASP A 134 -17.39 -2.89 4.01
N ASP A 135 -18.32 -3.14 4.94
CA ASP A 135 -18.05 -3.19 6.40
C ASP A 135 -17.13 -4.34 6.83
N THR A 136 -16.87 -5.29 5.92
CA THR A 136 -15.89 -6.37 6.10
C THR A 136 -14.54 -6.04 5.48
N TYR A 137 -14.36 -4.81 4.97
CA TYR A 137 -13.19 -4.37 4.22
C TYR A 137 -12.97 -5.16 2.91
N GLY A 138 -14.02 -5.82 2.42
CA GLY A 138 -14.02 -6.49 1.13
C GLY A 138 -14.11 -5.47 0.00
N TRP A 139 -13.21 -5.54 -0.98
CA TRP A 139 -13.13 -4.60 -2.09
C TRP A 139 -14.20 -4.88 -3.15
N THR A 140 -15.44 -4.51 -2.83
CA THR A 140 -16.62 -4.80 -3.65
C THR A 140 -16.57 -4.16 -5.04
N CYS A 141 -15.75 -3.13 -5.25
CA CYS A 141 -15.50 -2.53 -6.56
C CYS A 141 -14.91 -3.54 -7.57
N TYR A 142 -14.12 -4.52 -7.11
CA TYR A 142 -13.50 -5.56 -7.95
C TYR A 142 -14.33 -6.84 -8.09
N LYS A 143 -15.57 -6.86 -7.60
CA LYS A 143 -16.43 -8.06 -7.68
C LYS A 143 -16.53 -8.58 -9.12
N ALA A 144 -16.71 -9.88 -9.27
CA ALA A 144 -16.86 -10.51 -10.57
C ALA A 144 -17.96 -9.83 -11.42
N GLY A 145 -17.64 -9.52 -12.67
CA GLY A 145 -18.50 -8.81 -13.62
C GLY A 145 -18.66 -7.30 -13.36
N SER A 146 -17.93 -6.72 -12.41
CA SER A 146 -17.91 -5.27 -12.20
C SER A 146 -17.28 -4.57 -13.39
N THR A 147 -17.95 -3.54 -13.91
CA THR A 147 -17.54 -2.79 -15.11
C THR A 147 -17.26 -1.31 -14.82
N ALA A 148 -17.45 -0.88 -13.57
CA ALA A 148 -17.31 0.52 -13.20
C ALA A 148 -15.94 0.81 -12.59
N ILE A 149 -15.26 1.82 -13.13
CA ILE A 149 -14.21 2.54 -12.42
C ILE A 149 -14.94 3.52 -11.47
N PRO A 150 -14.73 3.43 -10.14
CA PRO A 150 -15.43 4.26 -9.16
C PRO A 150 -15.40 5.74 -9.54
N HIS A 151 -16.57 6.40 -9.57
CA HIS A 151 -16.77 7.80 -9.94
C HIS A 151 -16.43 8.18 -11.39
N ILE A 152 -15.63 7.39 -12.12
CA ILE A 152 -15.12 7.76 -13.44
C ILE A 152 -16.07 7.30 -14.55
N LEU A 153 -16.16 5.99 -14.82
CA LEU A 153 -17.01 5.48 -15.89
C LEU A 153 -17.53 4.06 -15.64
N ASP A 154 -18.61 3.69 -16.31
CA ASP A 154 -19.01 2.29 -16.49
C ASP A 154 -18.69 1.87 -17.93
N PHE A 155 -17.86 0.83 -18.09
CA PHE A 155 -17.48 0.32 -19.41
C PHE A 155 -18.67 -0.10 -20.25
N LYS A 156 -19.82 -0.45 -19.67
CA LYS A 156 -21.04 -0.75 -20.43
C LYS A 156 -21.54 0.41 -21.28
N ASP A 157 -21.17 1.64 -20.93
CA ASP A 157 -21.52 2.83 -21.70
C ASP A 157 -20.52 3.14 -22.82
N TRP A 158 -19.44 2.37 -22.96
CA TRP A 158 -18.49 2.54 -24.04
C TRP A 158 -19.12 2.18 -25.40
N LYS A 159 -19.17 3.14 -26.32
CA LYS A 159 -19.62 2.95 -27.71
C LYS A 159 -18.47 2.86 -28.72
N GLY A 160 -17.24 3.18 -28.30
CA GLY A 160 -16.05 3.08 -29.16
C GLY A 160 -15.78 1.64 -29.63
N LYS A 161 -15.21 1.49 -30.82
CA LYS A 161 -14.92 0.17 -31.43
C LYS A 161 -13.45 -0.15 -31.64
N ASN A 162 -12.56 0.83 -31.48
CA ASN A 162 -11.13 0.67 -31.69
C ASN A 162 -10.32 1.33 -30.54
N PRO A 163 -10.06 0.61 -29.44
CA PRO A 163 -10.61 -0.71 -29.10
C PRO A 163 -12.07 -0.62 -28.61
N ASP A 164 -12.77 -1.76 -28.65
CA ASP A 164 -14.05 -1.93 -27.98
C ASP A 164 -13.80 -2.24 -26.50
N LEU A 165 -14.07 -1.28 -25.62
CA LEU A 165 -13.90 -1.41 -24.18
C LEU A 165 -15.19 -1.85 -23.47
N SER A 166 -16.30 -2.07 -24.19
CA SER A 166 -17.62 -2.35 -23.58
C SER A 166 -17.72 -3.66 -22.81
N THR A 167 -16.72 -4.53 -22.97
CA THR A 167 -16.62 -5.83 -22.32
C THR A 167 -15.58 -5.85 -21.20
N LEU A 168 -14.84 -4.75 -21.00
CA LEU A 168 -13.89 -4.66 -19.91
C LEU A 168 -14.59 -4.74 -18.56
N THR A 169 -13.90 -5.37 -17.63
CA THR A 169 -14.30 -5.48 -16.23
C THR A 169 -13.11 -5.10 -15.37
N VAL A 170 -13.40 -4.59 -14.17
CA VAL A 170 -12.38 -4.09 -13.24
C VAL A 170 -11.88 -5.16 -12.27
N GLU A 171 -12.10 -6.45 -12.55
CA GLU A 171 -11.62 -7.53 -11.69
C GLU A 171 -10.09 -7.57 -11.62
N LEU A 172 -9.58 -8.02 -10.46
CA LEU A 172 -8.15 -8.25 -10.27
C LEU A 172 -7.69 -9.48 -11.07
N ARG A 173 -6.59 -9.34 -11.81
CA ARG A 173 -6.01 -10.42 -12.63
C ARG A 173 -4.49 -10.41 -12.59
N ALA A 174 -3.91 -11.48 -13.14
CA ALA A 174 -2.51 -11.47 -13.52
C ALA A 174 -2.25 -10.39 -14.59
N MET A 175 -0.99 -9.98 -14.74
CA MET A 175 -0.52 -9.02 -15.74
C MET A 175 -0.59 -9.63 -17.15
N ASN A 176 -1.81 -9.70 -17.68
CA ASN A 176 -2.12 -10.25 -19.00
C ASN A 176 -2.69 -9.17 -19.93
N ALA A 177 -3.05 -9.54 -21.16
CA ALA A 177 -3.52 -8.60 -22.16
C ALA A 177 -4.78 -7.83 -21.73
N ASP A 178 -5.73 -8.50 -21.07
CA ASP A 178 -6.98 -7.87 -20.61
C ASP A 178 -6.69 -6.89 -19.47
N GLN A 179 -5.78 -7.25 -18.55
CA GLN A 179 -5.39 -6.40 -17.44
C GLN A 179 -4.63 -5.16 -17.91
N VAL A 180 -3.70 -5.30 -18.86
CA VAL A 180 -3.00 -4.16 -19.45
C VAL A 180 -3.97 -3.28 -20.25
N GLN A 181 -4.97 -3.86 -20.92
CA GLN A 181 -6.00 -3.08 -21.60
C GLN A 181 -6.87 -2.28 -20.62
N LEU A 182 -7.18 -2.84 -19.44
CA LEU A 182 -7.84 -2.11 -18.36
C LEU A 182 -6.96 -0.95 -17.86
N PHE A 183 -5.66 -1.16 -17.68
CA PHE A 183 -4.74 -0.12 -17.22
C PHE A 183 -4.69 1.04 -18.21
N MET A 184 -4.50 0.75 -19.49
CA MET A 184 -4.58 1.77 -20.55
C MET A 184 -5.92 2.50 -20.59
N ALA A 185 -7.03 1.83 -20.24
CA ALA A 185 -8.36 2.44 -20.24
C ALA A 185 -8.59 3.36 -19.03
N ILE A 186 -7.92 3.11 -17.90
CA ILE A 186 -7.94 3.98 -16.73
C ILE A 186 -7.21 5.29 -17.03
N GLU A 187 -6.05 5.20 -17.70
CA GLU A 187 -5.19 6.34 -18.05
C GLU A 187 -5.61 7.06 -19.36
N GLU A 188 -6.81 6.80 -19.87
CA GLU A 188 -7.29 7.36 -21.14
C GLU A 188 -7.74 8.82 -20.98
N THR A 189 -7.53 9.63 -22.02
CA THR A 189 -7.78 11.09 -21.93
C THR A 189 -9.25 11.47 -21.85
N ALA A 190 -9.53 12.64 -21.25
CA ALA A 190 -10.88 13.22 -21.19
C ALA A 190 -11.55 13.42 -22.56
N GLU A 191 -10.78 13.84 -23.57
CA GLU A 191 -11.27 14.05 -24.93
C GLU A 191 -11.82 12.74 -25.51
N ARG A 192 -11.04 11.66 -25.38
CA ARG A 192 -11.42 10.36 -25.87
C ARG A 192 -12.60 9.77 -25.09
N GLY A 193 -12.65 9.94 -23.78
CA GLY A 193 -13.81 9.55 -22.97
C GLY A 193 -15.10 10.23 -23.45
N ALA A 194 -15.06 11.55 -23.72
CA ALA A 194 -16.21 12.31 -24.19
C ALA A 194 -16.69 11.86 -25.57
N GLU A 195 -15.78 11.49 -26.45
CA GLU A 195 -16.12 10.93 -27.76
C GLU A 195 -16.72 9.53 -27.66
N MET A 196 -16.19 8.68 -26.77
CA MET A 196 -16.41 7.23 -26.79
C MET A 196 -17.46 6.73 -25.78
N LEU A 197 -17.98 7.57 -24.89
CA LEU A 197 -19.04 7.20 -23.95
C LEU A 197 -20.44 7.55 -24.48
N ASN A 198 -21.42 6.70 -24.19
CA ASN A 198 -22.84 7.03 -24.25
C ASN A 198 -23.16 7.94 -23.06
N ASN A 199 -23.64 9.15 -23.34
CA ASN A 199 -23.92 10.15 -22.32
C ASN A 199 -25.42 10.48 -22.23
N PRO A 200 -26.25 9.56 -21.72
CA PRO A 200 -27.68 9.80 -21.58
C PRO A 200 -27.99 10.81 -20.47
N GLU A 201 -29.20 11.39 -20.51
CA GLU A 201 -29.73 12.13 -19.36
C GLU A 201 -30.08 11.17 -18.20
N VAL A 202 -29.79 11.60 -16.98
CA VAL A 202 -30.11 10.95 -15.71
C VAL A 202 -31.01 11.87 -14.90
N ASP A 203 -32.07 11.31 -14.33
CA ASP A 203 -32.96 12.03 -13.41
C ASP A 203 -32.27 12.16 -12.04
N ARG A 204 -32.06 13.40 -11.59
CA ARG A 204 -31.44 13.74 -10.29
C ARG A 204 -32.49 14.11 -9.24
N GLY A 205 -33.77 13.84 -9.52
CA GLY A 205 -34.90 14.22 -8.69
C GLY A 205 -35.37 15.65 -8.93
N ASN A 206 -36.56 15.99 -8.40
CA ASN A 206 -37.19 17.30 -8.54
C ASN A 206 -37.32 17.77 -10.01
N ASP A 207 -37.60 16.85 -10.92
CA ASP A 207 -37.70 17.09 -12.37
C ASP A 207 -36.40 17.62 -13.03
N VAL A 208 -35.24 17.47 -12.36
CA VAL A 208 -33.94 17.86 -12.91
C VAL A 208 -33.31 16.68 -13.66
N LYS A 209 -32.98 16.90 -14.93
CA LYS A 209 -32.24 15.95 -15.77
C LYS A 209 -30.87 16.49 -16.12
N THR A 210 -29.83 15.69 -15.90
CA THR A 210 -28.45 16.07 -16.20
C THR A 210 -27.74 14.96 -16.98
N PRO A 211 -26.70 15.26 -17.78
CA PRO A 211 -25.94 14.22 -18.44
C PRO A 211 -25.29 13.26 -17.43
N LYS A 212 -25.20 11.98 -17.78
CA LYS A 212 -24.55 10.95 -16.95
C LYS A 212 -23.06 11.23 -16.74
N TYR A 213 -22.39 11.66 -17.80
CA TYR A 213 -20.95 11.90 -17.92
C TYR A 213 -20.67 13.34 -18.33
N PHE A 214 -19.45 13.82 -18.05
CA PHE A 214 -18.98 15.15 -18.49
C PHE A 214 -19.94 16.30 -18.11
N GLU A 215 -20.64 16.18 -16.98
CA GLU A 215 -21.49 17.26 -16.48
C GLU A 215 -20.63 18.48 -16.11
N MET A 216 -21.08 19.67 -16.50
CA MET A 216 -20.34 20.91 -16.27
C MET A 216 -20.58 21.43 -14.85
N ALA A 217 -19.52 21.48 -14.05
CA ALA A 217 -19.55 22.13 -12.74
C ALA A 217 -19.83 23.65 -12.86
N PRO A 218 -20.48 24.27 -11.86
CA PRO A 218 -20.99 23.66 -10.62
C PRO A 218 -22.32 22.91 -10.82
N TYR A 219 -22.65 21.96 -9.95
CA TYR A 219 -23.85 21.13 -10.01
C TYR A 219 -24.98 21.77 -9.18
N ASP A 220 -25.92 22.45 -9.83
CA ASP A 220 -26.98 23.21 -9.14
C ASP A 220 -28.03 22.34 -8.44
N TRP A 221 -28.10 21.05 -8.79
CA TRP A 221 -28.98 20.07 -8.15
C TRP A 221 -28.35 19.41 -6.91
N PHE A 222 -27.04 19.55 -6.72
CA PHE A 222 -26.36 18.99 -5.56
C PHE A 222 -26.81 19.73 -4.29
N THR A 223 -26.96 19.02 -3.17
CA THR A 223 -27.46 19.59 -1.92
C THR A 223 -26.50 19.34 -0.76
N ALA A 224 -26.69 20.06 0.35
CA ALA A 224 -25.83 19.95 1.52
C ALA A 224 -25.85 18.58 2.24
N ASN A 225 -26.84 17.72 1.92
CA ASN A 225 -27.00 16.39 2.52
C ASN A 225 -26.49 15.26 1.61
N MET A 226 -26.01 15.59 0.42
CA MET A 226 -25.47 14.63 -0.54
C MET A 226 -23.97 14.41 -0.30
N ASP A 227 -23.47 13.26 -0.77
CA ASP A 227 -22.08 12.84 -0.61
C ASP A 227 -21.45 12.35 -1.93
N GLU A 228 -20.30 11.68 -1.87
CA GLU A 228 -19.62 11.16 -3.06
C GLU A 228 -20.46 10.15 -3.85
N GLY A 229 -21.41 9.46 -3.22
CA GLY A 229 -22.31 8.52 -3.89
C GLY A 229 -23.34 9.20 -4.80
N ASP A 230 -23.59 10.49 -4.61
CA ASP A 230 -24.58 11.26 -5.38
C ASP A 230 -23.96 11.95 -6.62
N LEU A 231 -22.63 12.00 -6.73
CA LEU A 231 -21.93 12.68 -7.82
C LEU A 231 -22.34 12.17 -9.22
N PRO A 232 -22.20 13.00 -10.27
CA PRO A 232 -22.20 12.47 -11.62
C PRO A 232 -20.96 11.61 -11.85
N MET A 233 -21.06 10.68 -12.80
CA MET A 233 -19.85 9.99 -13.26
C MET A 233 -19.04 10.99 -14.09
N PHE A 234 -17.73 11.04 -13.94
CA PHE A 234 -16.94 12.09 -14.58
C PHE A 234 -16.64 11.80 -16.06
N GLY A 235 -16.51 10.53 -16.43
CA GLY A 235 -16.14 10.06 -17.77
C GLY A 235 -14.63 9.95 -17.99
N SER A 236 -13.81 10.70 -17.25
CA SER A 236 -12.36 10.51 -17.12
C SER A 236 -11.84 11.11 -15.81
N ILE A 237 -10.61 10.74 -15.41
CA ILE A 237 -9.91 11.32 -14.25
C ILE A 237 -9.65 12.82 -14.51
N GLY A 238 -9.25 13.20 -15.71
CA GLY A 238 -9.07 14.60 -16.09
C GLY A 238 -10.33 15.47 -15.95
N HIS A 239 -11.51 14.95 -16.31
CA HIS A 239 -12.76 15.70 -16.13
C HIS A 239 -13.15 15.85 -14.65
N MET A 240 -12.84 14.86 -13.82
CA MET A 240 -13.00 14.95 -12.37
C MET A 240 -12.15 16.11 -11.81
N TYR A 241 -10.86 16.16 -12.14
CA TYR A 241 -9.99 17.26 -11.69
C TYR A 241 -10.37 18.62 -12.28
N ALA A 242 -10.89 18.67 -13.52
CA ALA A 242 -11.42 19.90 -14.09
C ALA A 242 -12.68 20.40 -13.35
N SER A 243 -13.55 19.48 -12.95
CA SER A 243 -14.74 19.77 -12.12
C SER A 243 -14.33 20.24 -10.73
N TYR A 244 -13.34 19.58 -10.12
CA TYR A 244 -12.77 19.97 -8.83
C TYR A 244 -12.22 21.40 -8.88
N TRP A 245 -11.47 21.73 -9.94
CA TRP A 245 -10.93 23.07 -10.14
C TRP A 245 -12.01 24.14 -10.31
N ALA A 246 -13.11 23.82 -10.99
CA ALA A 246 -14.23 24.75 -11.13
C ALA A 246 -14.84 25.15 -9.77
N TYR A 247 -14.91 24.23 -8.81
CA TYR A 247 -15.34 24.55 -7.44
C TYR A 247 -14.32 25.39 -6.67
N ILE A 248 -13.02 25.12 -6.83
CA ILE A 248 -11.93 25.94 -6.26
C ILE A 248 -11.99 27.40 -6.75
N GLU A 249 -12.52 27.64 -7.95
CA GLU A 249 -12.66 28.97 -8.54
C GLU A 249 -13.92 29.75 -8.11
N ILE A 250 -14.83 29.16 -7.32
CA ILE A 250 -16.11 29.78 -6.94
C ILE A 250 -15.90 31.08 -6.16
N GLU A 251 -16.53 32.15 -6.67
CA GLU A 251 -16.70 33.45 -6.04
C GLU A 251 -18.20 33.75 -5.93
N TYR A 252 -18.64 34.13 -4.75
CA TYR A 252 -20.03 34.44 -4.44
C TYR A 252 -20.35 35.91 -4.71
N THR A 253 -21.63 36.21 -4.96
CA THR A 253 -22.07 37.59 -5.22
C THR A 253 -21.89 38.55 -4.04
N ASP A 254 -21.64 38.04 -2.83
CA ASP A 254 -21.33 38.84 -1.64
C ASP A 254 -19.84 39.17 -1.49
N GLY A 255 -19.00 38.72 -2.43
CA GLY A 255 -17.56 38.97 -2.46
C GLY A 255 -16.72 37.96 -1.69
N THR A 256 -17.33 36.91 -1.11
CA THR A 256 -16.60 35.77 -0.52
C THR A 256 -16.26 34.72 -1.58
N SER A 257 -15.28 33.86 -1.31
CA SER A 257 -14.96 32.70 -2.15
C SER A 257 -15.18 31.40 -1.38
N LEU A 258 -15.40 30.29 -2.09
CA LEU A 258 -15.54 28.98 -1.45
C LEU A 258 -14.28 28.62 -0.64
N LEU A 259 -13.09 29.02 -1.11
CA LEU A 259 -11.81 28.80 -0.44
C LEU A 259 -11.68 29.53 0.91
N ASP A 260 -12.39 30.65 1.11
CA ASP A 260 -12.34 31.39 2.38
C ASP A 260 -12.93 30.60 3.55
N HIS A 261 -13.77 29.60 3.26
CA HIS A 261 -14.53 28.83 4.26
C HIS A 261 -13.88 27.50 4.70
N LEU A 262 -12.64 27.21 4.29
CA LEU A 262 -12.02 25.88 4.40
C LEU A 262 -10.77 25.87 5.30
N THR A 263 -10.67 25.08 6.36
CA THR A 263 -9.52 25.02 7.33
C THR A 263 -8.51 23.89 7.01
N SER A 264 -7.28 23.74 7.57
CA SER A 264 -6.53 22.45 7.40
C SER A 264 -5.27 22.13 8.24
N ILE A 265 -4.89 20.84 8.20
CA ILE A 265 -3.63 20.13 8.57
C ILE A 265 -3.12 19.39 7.30
N GLN A 266 -1.80 19.20 7.11
CA GLN A 266 -1.21 18.61 5.86
C GLN A 266 0.03 17.73 6.12
N ARG A 267 0.41 16.87 5.15
CA ARG A 267 1.48 15.83 5.28
C ARG A 267 2.33 15.68 4.00
N ASP A 268 3.57 15.19 4.10
CA ASP A 268 4.42 14.91 2.92
C ASP A 268 5.43 13.78 3.16
N GLN A 269 5.11 12.59 2.66
CA GLN A 269 5.89 11.35 2.80
C GLN A 269 6.97 11.16 1.72
N PHE A 270 6.83 11.78 0.55
CA PHE A 270 7.77 11.55 -0.55
C PHE A 270 8.99 12.47 -0.46
N ASN A 271 8.80 13.72 -0.05
CA ASN A 271 9.90 14.69 -0.02
C ASN A 271 10.46 14.94 1.38
N ASN A 272 9.64 14.87 2.43
CA ASN A 272 10.00 15.38 3.76
C ASN A 272 9.89 14.37 4.93
N ALA A 273 9.17 13.25 4.78
CA ALA A 273 8.99 12.26 5.85
C ALA A 273 9.25 10.80 5.39
N PRO A 274 10.12 10.02 6.04
CA PRO A 274 11.06 10.43 7.10
C PRO A 274 11.99 11.56 6.61
N PRO A 275 12.67 12.30 7.50
CA PRO A 275 13.60 13.35 7.09
C PRO A 275 14.61 12.82 6.05
N ARG A 276 14.67 13.49 4.89
CA ARG A 276 15.57 13.15 3.79
C ARG A 276 16.56 14.27 3.54
N GLU A 277 17.75 13.95 3.04
CA GLU A 277 18.69 14.98 2.61
C GLU A 277 18.27 15.62 1.28
N MET A 278 17.59 14.86 0.42
CA MET A 278 17.09 15.30 -0.88
C MET A 278 15.66 14.81 -1.09
N ALA A 279 14.83 15.66 -1.69
CA ALA A 279 13.45 15.32 -2.05
C ALA A 279 13.43 14.34 -3.24
N GLN A 280 12.57 13.32 -3.19
CA GLN A 280 12.43 12.36 -4.30
C GLN A 280 11.78 13.01 -5.52
N TYR A 281 10.84 13.93 -5.32
CA TYR A 281 10.19 14.74 -6.35
C TYR A 281 10.38 16.23 -6.04
N PRO A 282 11.58 16.79 -6.27
CA PRO A 282 11.93 18.13 -5.80
C PRO A 282 11.13 19.26 -6.47
N GLY A 283 10.52 19.00 -7.64
CA GLY A 283 9.64 19.96 -8.32
C GLY A 283 8.16 19.84 -7.94
N ILE A 284 7.77 18.85 -7.13
CA ILE A 284 6.42 18.72 -6.58
C ILE A 284 6.46 19.21 -5.13
N ASN A 285 5.69 20.26 -4.81
CA ASN A 285 5.52 20.61 -3.41
C ASN A 285 4.50 19.65 -2.78
N GLY A 286 5.01 18.70 -1.99
CA GLY A 286 4.18 17.70 -1.32
C GLY A 286 3.26 18.28 -0.24
N THR A 287 3.41 19.55 0.14
CA THR A 287 2.51 20.29 1.03
C THR A 287 2.02 21.59 0.38
N ILE A 288 0.87 22.10 0.83
CA ILE A 288 0.27 23.35 0.37
C ILE A 288 0.34 24.39 1.51
N GLU A 289 1.26 25.35 1.43
CA GLU A 289 1.32 26.41 2.43
C GLU A 289 -0.03 27.16 2.51
N ASP A 290 -0.59 27.28 3.71
CA ASP A 290 -1.84 28.03 3.95
C ASP A 290 -1.60 29.52 3.68
N LYS A 291 -1.89 29.91 2.45
CA LYS A 291 -1.75 31.27 1.93
C LYS A 291 -3.12 31.90 1.69
N ARG A 292 -4.10 31.70 2.58
CA ARG A 292 -5.43 32.34 2.43
C ARG A 292 -5.40 33.87 2.39
N ALA A 293 -4.35 34.50 2.91
CA ALA A 293 -4.11 35.93 2.71
C ALA A 293 -3.80 36.32 1.24
N ASP A 294 -3.51 35.33 0.38
CA ASP A 294 -3.20 35.45 -1.05
C ASP A 294 -3.70 34.19 -1.79
N LEU A 295 -5.02 34.16 -2.07
CA LEU A 295 -5.69 33.03 -2.69
C LEU A 295 -5.07 32.60 -4.03
N ASP A 296 -4.45 33.51 -4.78
CA ASP A 296 -3.77 33.16 -6.02
C ASP A 296 -2.55 32.27 -5.78
N LYS A 297 -1.76 32.52 -4.73
CA LYS A 297 -0.66 31.62 -4.37
C LYS A 297 -1.14 30.28 -3.85
N LEU A 298 -2.28 30.23 -3.18
CA LEU A 298 -2.91 28.98 -2.78
C LEU A 298 -3.36 28.18 -4.02
N LYS A 299 -4.03 28.84 -4.97
CA LYS A 299 -4.43 28.26 -6.26
C LYS A 299 -3.23 27.74 -7.05
N VAL A 300 -2.13 28.49 -7.13
CA VAL A 300 -0.89 28.02 -7.79
C VAL A 300 -0.35 26.72 -7.17
N GLN A 301 -0.48 26.52 -5.86
CA GLN A 301 -0.07 25.26 -5.23
C GLN A 301 -1.04 24.12 -5.55
N LEU A 302 -2.35 24.37 -5.48
CA LEU A 302 -3.39 23.38 -5.80
C LEU A 302 -3.32 22.92 -7.26
N ILE A 303 -3.18 23.84 -8.22
CA ILE A 303 -3.08 23.49 -9.65
C ILE A 303 -1.76 22.77 -9.97
N ASN A 304 -0.68 23.05 -9.24
CA ASN A 304 0.57 22.27 -9.38
C ASN A 304 0.36 20.81 -8.99
N ASN A 305 -0.41 20.53 -7.94
CA ASN A 305 -0.73 19.14 -7.55
C ASN A 305 -1.61 18.46 -8.61
N ILE A 306 -2.63 19.15 -9.12
CA ILE A 306 -3.45 18.63 -10.24
C ILE A 306 -2.58 18.36 -11.47
N ASN A 307 -1.66 19.27 -11.80
CA ASN A 307 -0.74 19.12 -12.92
C ASN A 307 0.17 17.90 -12.71
N ALA A 308 0.74 17.71 -11.52
CA ALA A 308 1.58 16.56 -11.23
C ALA A 308 0.84 15.23 -11.42
N ILE A 309 -0.39 15.13 -10.90
CA ILE A 309 -1.24 13.93 -11.04
C ILE A 309 -1.57 13.66 -12.51
N THR A 310 -2.12 14.67 -13.20
CA THR A 310 -2.60 14.50 -14.57
C THR A 310 -1.47 14.36 -15.60
N ASP A 311 -0.35 15.05 -15.43
CA ASP A 311 0.82 14.96 -16.33
C ASP A 311 1.50 13.59 -16.24
N GLN A 312 1.51 12.95 -15.05
CA GLN A 312 2.00 11.58 -14.87
C GLN A 312 0.99 10.53 -15.37
N GLY A 313 -0.31 10.71 -15.12
CA GLY A 313 -1.36 9.76 -15.52
C GLY A 313 -1.74 9.81 -17.00
N GLU A 314 -2.58 10.80 -17.37
CA GLU A 314 -3.18 10.93 -18.72
C GLU A 314 -2.49 11.99 -19.63
N GLY A 315 -1.44 12.64 -19.14
CA GLY A 315 -0.65 13.66 -19.84
C GLY A 315 -1.14 15.11 -19.65
N ALA A 316 -0.48 16.05 -20.33
CA ALA A 316 -0.58 17.49 -20.06
C ALA A 316 -1.92 18.17 -20.45
N ASP A 317 -2.90 17.44 -20.98
CA ASP A 317 -4.09 18.01 -21.66
C ASP A 317 -5.10 18.68 -20.71
N VAL A 318 -5.22 18.19 -19.48
CA VAL A 318 -6.10 18.78 -18.46
C VAL A 318 -5.68 20.22 -18.16
N ILE A 319 -4.39 20.45 -17.93
CA ILE A 319 -3.87 21.77 -17.60
C ILE A 319 -3.97 22.73 -18.78
N LYS A 320 -3.78 22.26 -20.03
CA LYS A 320 -4.00 23.11 -21.21
C LYS A 320 -5.44 23.62 -21.24
N SER A 321 -6.39 22.74 -20.95
CA SER A 321 -7.83 23.04 -20.94
C SER A 321 -8.22 24.01 -19.82
N LEU A 322 -7.66 23.81 -18.61
CA LEU A 322 -7.87 24.72 -17.49
C LEU A 322 -7.29 26.11 -17.76
N MET A 323 -6.06 26.20 -18.26
CA MET A 323 -5.46 27.50 -18.59
C MET A 323 -6.23 28.25 -19.69
N ALA A 324 -6.73 27.55 -20.70
CA ALA A 324 -7.55 28.16 -21.74
C ALA A 324 -8.87 28.71 -21.17
N THR A 325 -9.52 27.96 -20.28
CA THR A 325 -10.78 28.34 -19.63
C THR A 325 -10.61 29.55 -18.70
N TRP A 326 -9.53 29.54 -17.90
CA TRP A 326 -9.27 30.50 -16.84
C TRP A 326 -8.21 31.56 -17.20
N HIS A 327 -7.93 31.75 -18.49
CA HIS A 327 -6.82 32.59 -19.01
C HIS A 327 -6.79 34.05 -18.50
N ASP A 328 -7.90 34.58 -18.01
CA ASP A 328 -8.06 35.93 -17.46
C ASP A 328 -7.78 36.01 -15.95
N GLN A 329 -7.69 34.87 -15.25
CA GLN A 329 -7.44 34.83 -13.82
C GLN A 329 -5.98 35.17 -13.51
N SER A 330 -5.77 35.86 -12.38
CA SER A 330 -4.45 36.35 -11.96
C SER A 330 -3.48 35.21 -11.62
N TRP A 331 -3.94 34.13 -10.99
CA TRP A 331 -3.12 32.95 -10.74
C TRP A 331 -2.55 32.32 -12.02
N VAL A 332 -3.24 32.41 -13.18
CA VAL A 332 -2.72 31.88 -14.45
C VAL A 332 -1.46 32.62 -14.90
N LYS A 333 -1.34 33.92 -14.58
CA LYS A 333 -0.11 34.69 -14.88
C LYS A 333 1.05 34.28 -13.97
N LEU A 334 0.74 33.85 -12.75
CA LEU A 334 1.71 33.35 -11.77
C LEU A 334 2.13 31.91 -12.09
N PHE A 335 1.20 31.12 -12.62
CA PHE A 335 1.42 29.73 -13.01
C PHE A 335 2.03 29.66 -14.40
N GLN A 336 3.33 29.37 -14.48
CA GLN A 336 4.08 29.24 -15.74
C GLN A 336 4.44 27.77 -16.02
N PRO A 337 3.48 26.89 -16.38
CA PRO A 337 3.80 25.51 -16.68
C PRO A 337 4.54 25.41 -18.01
N LYS A 338 5.42 24.40 -18.13
CA LYS A 338 6.03 24.04 -19.40
C LYS A 338 5.15 22.99 -20.07
N MET A 339 4.51 23.34 -21.18
CA MET A 339 3.70 22.39 -21.95
C MET A 339 4.61 21.48 -22.78
N LEU A 340 4.88 20.28 -22.26
CA LEU A 340 5.67 19.25 -22.94
C LEU A 340 4.75 18.10 -23.40
N GLY A 341 5.26 17.27 -24.32
CA GLY A 341 4.61 16.01 -24.74
C GLY A 341 5.14 14.78 -24.01
N ALA A 342 5.98 14.99 -22.99
CA ALA A 342 6.52 14.00 -22.07
C ALA A 342 6.35 14.58 -20.66
N VAL A 343 6.36 13.73 -19.63
CA VAL A 343 6.22 14.17 -18.23
C VAL A 343 7.21 15.30 -17.95
N GLN A 344 6.73 16.41 -17.39
CA GLN A 344 7.56 17.59 -17.16
C GLN A 344 8.65 17.25 -16.15
N ASN A 345 9.90 17.68 -16.41
CA ASN A 345 11.05 17.41 -15.53
C ASN A 345 10.82 17.73 -14.04
N GLN A 346 9.94 18.69 -13.71
CA GLN A 346 9.60 19.03 -12.33
C GLN A 346 8.75 17.96 -11.62
N PHE A 347 8.02 17.14 -12.39
CA PHE A 347 7.20 16.03 -11.90
C PHE A 347 7.91 14.68 -12.00
N GLN A 348 9.09 14.63 -12.62
CA GLN A 348 9.88 13.42 -12.66
C GLN A 348 10.60 13.17 -11.32
N PRO A 349 10.86 11.91 -10.95
CA PRO A 349 11.66 11.60 -9.78
C PRO A 349 13.15 11.97 -10.01
N SER A 350 13.83 12.44 -8.96
CA SER A 350 15.27 12.74 -9.00
C SER A 350 16.10 11.45 -8.91
N LYS A 351 16.92 11.21 -9.95
CA LYS A 351 17.89 10.10 -9.96
C LYS A 351 18.82 10.14 -8.75
N GLU A 352 19.38 11.32 -8.45
CA GLU A 352 20.34 11.49 -7.35
C GLU A 352 19.69 11.22 -5.99
N ALA A 353 18.47 11.72 -5.77
CA ALA A 353 17.72 11.46 -4.54
C ALA A 353 17.38 9.97 -4.40
N LEU A 354 16.92 9.32 -5.47
CA LEU A 354 16.55 7.91 -5.45
C LEU A 354 17.73 6.98 -5.20
N ILE A 355 18.89 7.23 -5.81
CA ILE A 355 20.11 6.44 -5.56
C ILE A 355 20.51 6.51 -4.09
N LYS A 356 20.33 7.67 -3.47
CA LYS A 356 20.66 7.89 -2.06
C LYS A 356 19.66 7.25 -1.11
N ASP A 357 18.38 7.37 -1.41
CA ASP A 357 17.29 6.84 -0.58
C ASP A 357 17.15 5.33 -0.67
N TYR A 358 17.49 4.75 -1.83
CA TYR A 358 17.40 3.33 -2.11
C TYR A 358 18.75 2.81 -2.62
N PRO A 359 19.76 2.71 -1.74
CA PRO A 359 21.02 2.08 -2.09
C PRO A 359 20.80 0.60 -2.43
N GLY A 360 21.50 0.10 -3.45
CA GLY A 360 21.47 -1.32 -3.83
C GLY A 360 22.56 -2.10 -3.10
N TYR A 361 22.27 -3.33 -2.68
CA TYR A 361 23.24 -4.23 -2.06
C TYR A 361 23.19 -5.62 -2.69
N ASP A 362 24.31 -6.34 -2.65
CA ASP A 362 24.39 -7.75 -2.99
C ASP A 362 24.02 -8.62 -1.78
N ASP A 363 24.04 -9.94 -1.94
CA ASP A 363 23.71 -10.89 -0.88
C ASP A 363 24.79 -11.07 0.19
N GLU A 364 25.90 -10.33 0.07
CA GLU A 364 26.92 -10.19 1.11
C GLU A 364 26.84 -8.83 1.83
N GLY A 365 25.89 -7.98 1.42
CA GLY A 365 25.66 -6.64 1.96
C GLY A 365 26.60 -5.58 1.42
N ASN A 366 27.33 -5.85 0.33
CA ASN A 366 28.17 -4.87 -0.35
C ASN A 366 27.32 -4.04 -1.33
N PRO A 367 27.62 -2.74 -1.52
CA PRO A 367 26.90 -1.93 -2.49
C PRO A 367 26.97 -2.48 -3.92
N THR A 368 25.83 -2.59 -4.60
CA THR A 368 25.72 -3.00 -6.02
C THR A 368 25.56 -1.79 -6.93
N GLY A 369 26.44 -1.66 -7.94
CA GLY A 369 26.29 -0.70 -9.05
C GLY A 369 26.07 0.77 -8.66
N GLU A 370 25.55 1.57 -9.59
CA GLU A 370 25.20 2.98 -9.35
C GLU A 370 23.82 3.17 -8.68
N ALA A 371 22.91 2.19 -8.74
CA ALA A 371 21.52 2.30 -8.25
C ALA A 371 20.92 0.94 -7.87
N SER A 372 19.98 0.92 -6.91
CA SER A 372 19.10 -0.25 -6.68
C SER A 372 18.07 -0.40 -7.79
N GLY A 373 17.44 -1.58 -7.87
CA GLY A 373 16.32 -1.79 -8.79
C GLY A 373 15.15 -0.85 -8.52
N SER A 374 14.81 -0.60 -7.25
CA SER A 374 13.78 0.36 -6.85
C SER A 374 14.07 1.78 -7.33
N ALA A 375 15.33 2.22 -7.24
CA ALA A 375 15.74 3.52 -7.75
C ALA A 375 15.68 3.57 -9.28
N GLN A 376 16.32 2.60 -9.94
CA GLN A 376 16.43 2.56 -11.39
C GLN A 376 15.08 2.45 -12.10
N ALA A 377 14.19 1.58 -11.61
CA ALA A 377 12.85 1.43 -12.14
C ALA A 377 12.08 2.76 -12.16
N ARG A 378 12.28 3.62 -11.14
CA ARG A 378 11.59 4.90 -11.02
C ARG A 378 12.21 5.98 -11.92
N PHE A 379 13.53 6.18 -11.89
CA PHE A 379 14.15 7.25 -12.70
C PHE A 379 14.25 6.93 -14.20
N ASP A 380 14.36 5.65 -14.60
CA ASP A 380 14.42 5.28 -16.02
C ASP A 380 13.06 5.42 -16.72
N ASN A 381 11.96 5.33 -15.96
CA ASN A 381 10.60 5.37 -16.50
C ASN A 381 9.88 6.70 -16.25
N GLY A 382 10.29 7.51 -15.26
CA GLY A 382 9.56 8.71 -14.84
C GLY A 382 9.47 9.84 -15.87
N GLY A 383 10.11 9.72 -17.04
CA GLY A 383 9.96 10.66 -18.15
C GLY A 383 8.76 10.36 -19.08
N LYS A 384 8.00 9.31 -18.81
CA LYS A 384 6.84 8.86 -19.61
C LYS A 384 5.59 8.84 -18.75
N ASP A 385 4.45 9.12 -19.36
CA ASP A 385 3.18 9.01 -18.66
C ASP A 385 2.75 7.54 -18.49
N HIS A 386 1.76 7.29 -17.65
CA HIS A 386 1.29 5.94 -17.33
C HIS A 386 0.77 5.22 -18.58
N TYR A 387 0.04 5.92 -19.45
CA TYR A 387 -0.47 5.35 -20.70
C TYR A 387 0.65 4.87 -21.63
N GLU A 388 1.69 5.69 -21.84
CA GLU A 388 2.89 5.35 -22.62
C GLU A 388 3.61 4.13 -22.05
N LEU A 389 3.76 4.05 -20.73
CA LEU A 389 4.36 2.90 -20.05
C LEU A 389 3.53 1.63 -20.26
N PHE A 390 2.19 1.71 -20.18
CA PHE A 390 1.33 0.56 -20.41
C PHE A 390 1.28 0.12 -21.87
N VAL A 391 1.46 1.03 -22.83
CA VAL A 391 1.68 0.66 -24.25
C VAL A 391 2.96 -0.18 -24.40
N GLU A 392 4.05 0.20 -23.75
CA GLU A 392 5.29 -0.60 -23.78
C GLU A 392 5.11 -1.95 -23.10
N VAL A 393 4.45 -1.98 -21.94
CA VAL A 393 4.12 -3.22 -21.24
C VAL A 393 3.30 -4.15 -22.13
N LYS A 394 2.30 -3.64 -22.84
CA LYS A 394 1.46 -4.41 -23.79
C LYS A 394 2.29 -5.13 -24.84
N ASP A 395 3.38 -4.53 -25.30
CA ASP A 395 4.28 -5.16 -26.27
C ASP A 395 5.26 -6.14 -25.63
N LEU A 396 5.74 -5.84 -24.42
CA LEU A 396 6.60 -6.73 -23.65
C LEU A 396 5.91 -8.05 -23.28
N ILE A 397 4.65 -8.00 -22.83
CA ILE A 397 3.93 -9.21 -22.40
C ILE A 397 3.61 -10.18 -23.56
N LYS A 398 3.76 -9.76 -24.82
CA LYS A 398 3.61 -10.62 -26.01
C LYS A 398 4.85 -11.45 -26.31
N LYS A 399 5.99 -11.13 -25.70
CA LYS A 399 7.24 -11.87 -25.93
C LYS A 399 7.13 -13.28 -25.34
N SER A 400 7.77 -14.24 -25.98
CA SER A 400 7.68 -15.66 -25.61
C SER A 400 8.34 -16.00 -24.28
N ASP A 401 9.24 -15.15 -23.78
CA ASP A 401 9.95 -15.30 -22.51
C ASP A 401 9.24 -14.59 -21.34
N TYR A 402 8.11 -13.92 -21.59
CA TYR A 402 7.27 -13.35 -20.53
C TYR A 402 6.43 -14.43 -19.85
N VAL A 403 6.36 -14.42 -18.52
CA VAL A 403 5.58 -15.40 -17.75
C VAL A 403 5.06 -14.85 -16.42
N THR A 404 3.79 -15.14 -16.13
CA THR A 404 3.13 -14.90 -14.83
C THR A 404 3.00 -16.19 -14.04
N TRP A 405 2.78 -16.10 -12.73
CA TRP A 405 2.71 -17.25 -11.84
C TRP A 405 1.59 -18.24 -12.19
N ASP A 406 0.42 -17.76 -12.60
CA ASP A 406 -0.70 -18.61 -13.05
C ASP A 406 -0.33 -19.46 -14.26
N VAL A 407 0.35 -18.85 -15.25
CA VAL A 407 0.86 -19.55 -16.44
C VAL A 407 1.98 -20.51 -16.05
N TRP A 408 2.89 -20.12 -15.16
CA TRP A 408 3.98 -20.97 -14.68
C TRP A 408 3.45 -22.22 -13.96
N HIS A 409 2.50 -22.08 -13.04
CA HIS A 409 1.87 -23.22 -12.35
C HIS A 409 1.10 -24.12 -13.30
N LYS A 410 0.38 -23.53 -14.26
CA LYS A 410 -0.31 -24.30 -15.31
C LYS A 410 0.66 -25.14 -16.15
N ASN A 411 1.84 -24.60 -16.45
CA ASN A 411 2.87 -25.29 -17.23
C ASN A 411 3.70 -26.28 -16.38
N ASN A 412 3.66 -26.18 -15.05
CA ASN A 412 4.39 -27.03 -14.12
C ASN A 412 3.45 -27.61 -13.03
N PRO A 413 2.50 -28.51 -13.40
CA PRO A 413 1.43 -28.93 -12.50
C PRO A 413 1.84 -29.91 -11.39
N THR A 414 3.10 -30.37 -11.35
CA THR A 414 3.55 -31.39 -10.39
C THR A 414 4.85 -30.97 -9.73
N ASN A 415 4.76 -30.59 -8.46
CA ASN A 415 5.88 -30.15 -7.61
C ASN A 415 6.83 -29.16 -8.32
N PRO A 416 6.33 -28.00 -8.75
CA PRO A 416 7.10 -27.08 -9.59
C PRO A 416 8.29 -26.44 -8.88
N TRP A 417 8.30 -26.43 -7.55
CA TRP A 417 9.38 -25.86 -6.75
C TRP A 417 10.52 -26.85 -6.51
N THR A 418 11.75 -26.41 -6.75
CA THR A 418 12.98 -27.16 -6.45
C THR A 418 13.89 -26.37 -5.51
N ALA A 419 14.78 -27.07 -4.82
CA ALA A 419 15.75 -26.45 -3.92
C ALA A 419 16.67 -25.45 -4.65
N ASP A 420 17.07 -25.77 -5.88
CA ASP A 420 17.98 -24.94 -6.70
C ASP A 420 17.39 -23.56 -7.01
N MET A 421 16.06 -23.44 -7.13
CA MET A 421 15.40 -22.15 -7.36
C MET A 421 15.53 -21.20 -6.15
N LEU A 422 15.71 -21.75 -4.96
CA LEU A 422 15.75 -21.01 -3.69
C LEU A 422 17.19 -20.68 -3.26
N GLY A 423 18.16 -20.98 -4.13
CA GLY A 423 19.57 -20.71 -3.91
C GLY A 423 20.28 -21.83 -3.16
N LYS A 424 21.17 -21.46 -2.23
CA LYS A 424 22.07 -22.39 -1.55
C LYS A 424 21.82 -22.43 -0.04
N ASP A 425 22.03 -23.59 0.54
CA ASP A 425 22.17 -23.72 2.00
C ASP A 425 23.54 -23.20 2.45
N GLY A 426 23.58 -22.49 3.56
CA GLY A 426 24.84 -21.94 4.09
C GLY A 426 24.69 -20.88 5.16
N ALA A 427 23.58 -20.14 5.15
CA ALA A 427 23.24 -19.23 6.24
C ALA A 427 22.76 -20.00 7.49
N PRO A 428 23.27 -19.66 8.70
CA PRO A 428 22.89 -20.34 9.93
C PRO A 428 21.43 -20.04 10.30
N ASN A 429 20.81 -20.96 11.05
CA ASN A 429 19.44 -20.80 11.59
C ASN A 429 18.33 -20.64 10.53
N LEU A 430 18.59 -20.98 9.27
CA LEU A 430 17.57 -21.03 8.22
C LEU A 430 17.11 -22.47 7.93
N PRO A 431 15.84 -22.69 7.56
CA PRO A 431 15.40 -23.94 6.98
C PRO A 431 16.16 -24.26 5.68
N SER A 432 16.36 -25.55 5.38
CA SER A 432 17.02 -25.93 4.12
C SER A 432 16.20 -25.50 2.91
N THR A 433 16.84 -25.22 1.78
CA THR A 433 16.12 -24.91 0.53
C THR A 433 15.24 -26.08 0.09
N ALA A 434 15.62 -27.32 0.40
CA ALA A 434 14.79 -28.50 0.15
C ALA A 434 13.50 -28.52 0.99
N ASP A 435 13.57 -28.15 2.27
CA ASP A 435 12.38 -28.08 3.14
C ASP A 435 11.41 -27.00 2.67
N VAL A 436 11.94 -25.82 2.29
CA VAL A 436 11.14 -24.71 1.77
C VAL A 436 10.48 -25.10 0.44
N ALA A 437 11.22 -25.68 -0.51
CA ALA A 437 10.65 -26.16 -1.78
C ALA A 437 9.57 -27.23 -1.54
N GLY A 438 9.82 -28.16 -0.60
CA GLY A 438 8.85 -29.17 -0.20
C GLY A 438 7.57 -28.54 0.36
N ALA A 439 7.69 -27.53 1.22
CA ALA A 439 6.54 -26.80 1.78
C ALA A 439 5.74 -26.06 0.71
N LEU A 440 6.40 -25.32 -0.19
CA LEU A 440 5.76 -24.62 -1.31
C LEU A 440 4.93 -25.59 -2.18
N ASN A 441 5.47 -26.78 -2.46
CA ASN A 441 4.77 -27.81 -3.22
C ASN A 441 3.59 -28.42 -2.45
N ARG A 442 3.74 -28.68 -1.14
CA ARG A 442 2.65 -29.23 -0.30
C ARG A 442 1.48 -28.25 -0.17
N LEU A 443 1.78 -26.95 0.00
CA LEU A 443 0.77 -25.90 0.09
C LEU A 443 -0.08 -25.77 -1.17
N ASN A 444 0.47 -26.09 -2.34
CA ASN A 444 -0.27 -26.11 -3.60
C ASN A 444 -0.76 -27.51 -4.03
N SER A 445 -0.67 -28.50 -3.15
CA SER A 445 -1.20 -29.83 -3.43
C SER A 445 -2.73 -29.81 -3.57
N ALA A 446 -3.29 -30.79 -4.26
CA ALA A 446 -4.73 -30.86 -4.50
C ALA A 446 -5.58 -30.85 -3.20
N SER A 447 -5.04 -31.34 -2.08
CA SER A 447 -5.73 -31.34 -0.78
C SER A 447 -5.64 -30.02 -0.03
N GLU A 448 -4.59 -29.22 -0.24
CA GLU A 448 -4.32 -28.00 0.56
C GLU A 448 -4.55 -26.70 -0.22
N SER A 449 -4.44 -26.71 -1.55
CA SER A 449 -4.41 -25.51 -2.40
C SER A 449 -5.55 -24.51 -2.13
N GLN A 450 -6.75 -24.99 -1.85
CA GLN A 450 -7.92 -24.14 -1.59
C GLN A 450 -7.81 -23.43 -0.23
N LYS A 451 -7.43 -24.18 0.81
CA LYS A 451 -7.22 -23.63 2.15
C LYS A 451 -6.03 -22.65 2.18
N THR A 452 -4.95 -22.98 1.47
CA THR A 452 -3.80 -22.09 1.28
C THR A 452 -4.24 -20.79 0.60
N PHE A 453 -5.00 -20.90 -0.50
CA PHE A 453 -5.52 -19.76 -1.24
C PHE A 453 -6.40 -18.85 -0.38
N GLU A 454 -7.33 -19.42 0.39
CA GLU A 454 -8.19 -18.68 1.30
C GLU A 454 -7.36 -17.97 2.39
N THR A 455 -6.39 -18.66 2.98
CA THR A 455 -5.53 -18.11 4.03
C THR A 455 -4.69 -16.94 3.51
N PHE A 456 -4.08 -17.06 2.33
CA PHE A 456 -3.29 -15.98 1.75
C PHE A 456 -4.14 -14.82 1.24
N SER A 457 -5.34 -15.08 0.73
CA SER A 457 -6.30 -14.03 0.36
C SER A 457 -6.72 -13.21 1.58
N LEU A 458 -7.07 -13.86 2.70
CA LEU A 458 -7.35 -13.18 3.96
C LEU A 458 -6.14 -12.40 4.48
N SER A 459 -4.92 -12.92 4.30
CA SER A 459 -3.69 -12.20 4.67
C SER A 459 -3.46 -10.94 3.84
N ALA A 460 -3.81 -10.96 2.56
CA ALA A 460 -3.74 -9.80 1.68
C ALA A 460 -4.81 -8.76 2.07
N VAL A 461 -6.06 -9.18 2.26
CA VAL A 461 -7.17 -8.31 2.71
C VAL A 461 -6.83 -7.65 4.04
N GLY A 462 -6.44 -8.43 5.05
CA GLY A 462 -6.16 -7.91 6.38
C GLY A 462 -4.98 -6.93 6.40
N THR A 463 -3.98 -7.14 5.54
CA THR A 463 -2.89 -6.18 5.35
C THR A 463 -3.37 -4.87 4.73
N ILE A 464 -4.18 -4.93 3.67
CA ILE A 464 -4.73 -3.74 3.00
C ILE A 464 -5.67 -3.00 3.94
N LYS A 465 -6.53 -3.70 4.69
CA LYS A 465 -7.33 -3.16 5.79
C LYS A 465 -6.45 -2.37 6.76
N GLY A 466 -5.36 -2.96 7.22
CA GLY A 466 -4.44 -2.29 8.15
C GLY A 466 -3.82 -1.00 7.59
N ILE A 467 -3.59 -0.94 6.27
CA ILE A 467 -3.14 0.28 5.59
C ILE A 467 -4.28 1.32 5.57
N THR A 468 -5.44 0.96 5.03
CA THR A 468 -6.55 1.91 4.81
C THR A 468 -7.10 2.45 6.13
N THR A 469 -7.19 1.64 7.18
CA THR A 469 -7.60 2.11 8.50
C THR A 469 -6.56 3.03 9.15
N SER A 470 -5.26 2.77 8.94
CA SER A 470 -4.21 3.68 9.41
C SER A 470 -4.28 5.03 8.68
N LEU A 471 -4.46 5.00 7.36
CA LEU A 471 -4.57 6.22 6.54
C LEU A 471 -5.78 7.09 6.89
N ASN A 472 -6.91 6.51 7.31
CA ASN A 472 -8.06 7.26 7.84
C ASN A 472 -7.67 8.23 8.98
N THR A 473 -6.69 7.84 9.80
CA THR A 473 -6.24 8.68 10.92
C THR A 473 -5.11 9.63 10.54
N TYR A 474 -4.29 9.31 9.53
CA TYR A 474 -3.04 10.00 9.19
C TYR A 474 -3.21 11.50 8.86
N TRP A 475 -4.29 11.85 8.15
CA TRP A 475 -4.64 13.23 7.79
C TRP A 475 -5.57 13.93 8.81
N SER A 476 -5.97 13.25 9.88
CA SER A 476 -6.83 13.80 10.94
C SER A 476 -6.12 14.01 12.28
N ASP A 477 -5.06 13.23 12.57
CA ASP A 477 -4.24 13.33 13.78
C ASP A 477 -2.79 13.65 13.41
N ARG A 478 -2.22 14.73 13.99
CA ARG A 478 -0.82 15.16 13.78
C ARG A 478 0.22 14.15 14.30
N ASN A 479 -0.17 13.28 15.23
CA ASN A 479 0.69 12.26 15.81
C ASN A 479 0.59 10.91 15.10
N ALA A 480 -0.38 10.74 14.20
CA ALA A 480 -0.48 9.54 13.38
C ALA A 480 0.72 9.46 12.41
N GLU A 481 1.22 8.25 12.21
CA GLU A 481 2.38 7.95 11.36
C GLU A 481 1.93 7.27 10.06
N PHE A 482 2.71 7.46 9.00
CA PHE A 482 2.44 6.80 7.73
C PHE A 482 2.75 5.30 7.83
N PRO A 483 1.90 4.41 7.32
CA PRO A 483 2.08 2.96 7.45
C PRO A 483 3.10 2.40 6.43
N SER A 484 4.28 3.02 6.26
CA SER A 484 5.28 2.63 5.23
C SER A 484 5.62 1.13 5.20
N PRO A 485 5.84 0.47 6.35
CA PRO A 485 6.19 -0.95 6.38
C PRO A 485 5.03 -1.85 5.99
N ALA A 486 3.79 -1.42 6.25
CA ALA A 486 2.63 -2.14 5.78
C ALA A 486 2.50 -2.03 4.26
N MET A 487 2.80 -0.85 3.68
CA MET A 487 2.82 -0.65 2.22
C MET A 487 3.87 -1.53 1.53
N GLY A 488 5.05 -1.72 2.13
CA GLY A 488 6.05 -2.65 1.62
C GLY A 488 5.62 -4.12 1.80
N GLY A 489 5.18 -4.48 3.00
CA GLY A 489 4.79 -5.85 3.34
C GLY A 489 3.54 -6.35 2.61
N SER A 490 2.63 -5.47 2.16
CA SER A 490 1.44 -5.85 1.39
C SER A 490 1.77 -6.51 0.06
N GLY A 491 2.83 -6.03 -0.60
CA GLY A 491 3.34 -6.64 -1.82
C GLY A 491 3.73 -8.10 -1.61
N ASP A 492 4.45 -8.41 -0.54
CA ASP A 492 4.86 -9.78 -0.21
C ASP A 492 3.67 -10.71 0.05
N ARG A 493 2.59 -10.20 0.66
CA ARG A 493 1.37 -11.01 0.95
C ARG A 493 0.57 -11.32 -0.31
N ILE A 494 0.55 -10.40 -1.26
CA ILE A 494 -0.05 -10.65 -2.58
C ILE A 494 0.85 -11.60 -3.39
N SER A 495 2.16 -11.33 -3.38
CA SER A 495 3.17 -12.12 -4.09
C SER A 495 3.21 -13.58 -3.65
N ILE A 496 3.09 -13.87 -2.34
CA ILE A 496 3.08 -15.25 -1.86
C ILE A 496 1.82 -16.02 -2.29
N CYS A 497 0.66 -15.34 -2.38
CA CYS A 497 -0.57 -15.96 -2.89
C CYS A 497 -0.38 -16.43 -4.34
N TRP A 498 0.14 -15.54 -5.20
CA TRP A 498 0.46 -15.84 -6.58
C TRP A 498 1.51 -16.94 -6.72
N SER A 499 2.65 -16.78 -6.05
CA SER A 499 3.78 -17.69 -6.23
C SER A 499 3.51 -19.09 -5.67
N VAL A 500 2.74 -19.23 -4.59
CA VAL A 500 2.40 -20.55 -4.07
C VAL A 500 1.27 -21.19 -4.85
N THR A 501 0.18 -20.46 -5.11
CA THR A 501 -1.07 -21.06 -5.60
C THR A 501 -1.32 -20.88 -7.09
N GLY A 502 -0.65 -19.92 -7.73
CA GLY A 502 -0.93 -19.50 -9.10
C GLY A 502 -2.29 -18.81 -9.28
N LYS A 503 -2.93 -18.37 -8.18
CA LYS A 503 -4.25 -17.73 -8.19
C LYS A 503 -4.18 -16.27 -7.78
N CYS A 504 -5.09 -15.47 -8.35
CA CYS A 504 -5.29 -14.08 -7.96
C CYS A 504 -5.89 -14.02 -6.56
N PRO A 505 -5.27 -13.32 -5.58
CA PRO A 505 -5.81 -13.21 -4.22
C PRO A 505 -7.22 -12.62 -4.24
N ASP A 506 -8.12 -13.20 -3.46
CA ASP A 506 -9.48 -12.70 -3.30
C ASP A 506 -9.49 -11.52 -2.31
N LEU A 507 -9.59 -10.31 -2.86
CA LEU A 507 -9.76 -9.10 -2.06
C LEU A 507 -11.23 -8.72 -1.81
N VAL A 508 -12.17 -9.40 -2.46
CA VAL A 508 -13.59 -9.03 -2.49
C VAL A 508 -14.34 -9.58 -1.29
N THR A 509 -14.02 -10.81 -0.86
CA THR A 509 -14.72 -11.49 0.26
C THR A 509 -14.55 -10.76 1.61
N GLY A 510 -13.49 -9.96 1.76
CA GLY A 510 -13.24 -9.22 3.00
C GLY A 510 -12.70 -10.10 4.14
N ILE A 511 -12.71 -9.55 5.35
CA ILE A 511 -12.27 -10.21 6.58
C ILE A 511 -13.22 -9.88 7.73
N GLU A 512 -13.54 -10.88 8.56
CA GLU A 512 -14.43 -10.66 9.70
C GLU A 512 -13.82 -9.70 10.73
N ASN A 513 -14.70 -9.06 11.51
CA ASN A 513 -14.29 -8.23 12.62
C ASN A 513 -13.87 -9.09 13.82
N GLN A 514 -12.80 -8.66 14.49
CA GLN A 514 -12.35 -9.26 15.73
C GLN A 514 -13.40 -9.10 16.84
N GLN A 515 -13.50 -10.13 17.68
CA GLN A 515 -14.43 -10.17 18.80
C GLN A 515 -13.82 -9.50 20.03
N LYS A 516 -14.64 -8.68 20.70
CA LYS A 516 -14.25 -8.04 21.96
C LYS A 516 -14.04 -9.10 23.05
N GLY A 517 -12.91 -9.02 23.75
CA GLY A 517 -12.62 -9.91 24.87
C GLY A 517 -12.01 -11.26 24.48
N VAL A 518 -11.42 -11.36 23.28
CA VAL A 518 -10.60 -12.49 22.83
C VAL A 518 -9.15 -12.01 22.65
N LEU A 519 -8.16 -12.77 23.11
CA LEU A 519 -6.75 -12.56 22.75
C LEU A 519 -6.42 -13.35 21.49
N TYR A 520 -6.30 -12.66 20.38
CA TYR A 520 -5.83 -13.30 19.16
C TYR A 520 -4.30 -13.42 19.14
N HIS A 521 -3.78 -14.44 18.46
CA HIS A 521 -2.34 -14.70 18.36
C HIS A 521 -1.84 -14.65 16.91
N ALA A 522 -0.73 -13.94 16.70
CA ALA A 522 -0.10 -13.83 15.38
C ALA A 522 0.98 -14.91 15.11
N CYS A 523 1.17 -15.88 16.00
CA CYS A 523 2.28 -16.84 15.92
C CYS A 523 1.79 -18.27 16.11
N GLN A 524 2.33 -19.20 15.32
CA GLN A 524 1.97 -20.62 15.39
C GLN A 524 2.17 -21.17 16.81
N GLY A 525 1.17 -21.85 17.36
CA GLY A 525 1.27 -22.50 18.67
C GLY A 525 1.26 -21.56 19.90
N MET A 526 1.08 -20.25 19.72
CA MET A 526 1.25 -19.25 20.80
C MET A 526 -0.06 -18.60 21.26
N ALA A 527 -1.15 -19.36 21.37
CA ALA A 527 -2.41 -18.84 21.91
C ALA A 527 -2.33 -18.56 23.43
N ILE A 528 -2.51 -17.29 23.84
CA ILE A 528 -2.39 -16.87 25.25
C ILE A 528 -3.65 -17.20 26.08
N ASP A 529 -4.81 -17.30 25.45
CA ASP A 529 -6.02 -17.87 26.01
C ASP A 529 -6.53 -18.99 25.07
N GLY A 530 -7.15 -20.03 25.63
CA GLY A 530 -7.65 -21.17 24.84
C GLY A 530 -6.72 -22.39 24.76
N PRO A 531 -7.19 -23.48 24.14
CA PRO A 531 -6.44 -24.73 24.01
C PRO A 531 -5.21 -24.53 23.13
N GLN A 532 -4.10 -25.16 23.50
CA GLN A 532 -2.93 -25.23 22.63
C GLN A 532 -3.33 -25.93 21.34
N SER A 533 -3.14 -25.25 20.22
CA SER A 533 -3.28 -25.85 18.91
C SER A 533 -2.02 -25.54 18.11
N ASP A 534 -1.57 -26.50 17.30
CA ASP A 534 -0.44 -26.31 16.38
C ASP A 534 -0.84 -25.44 15.17
N SER A 535 -2.01 -24.77 15.23
CA SER A 535 -2.46 -23.89 14.17
C SER A 535 -1.47 -22.74 13.98
N CYS A 536 -1.39 -22.29 12.73
CA CYS A 536 -0.74 -21.03 12.43
C CYS A 536 -1.49 -19.86 13.12
N ALA A 537 -0.96 -18.65 12.95
CA ALA A 537 -1.56 -17.41 13.43
C ALA A 537 -3.05 -17.29 13.08
N ASP A 538 -3.84 -16.70 13.99
CA ASP A 538 -5.26 -16.42 13.80
C ASP A 538 -5.46 -15.55 12.56
N VAL A 539 -6.29 -15.99 11.62
CA VAL A 539 -6.51 -15.29 10.34
C VAL A 539 -7.00 -13.86 10.53
N LEU A 540 -7.80 -13.61 11.58
CA LEU A 540 -8.32 -12.28 11.91
C LEU A 540 -7.23 -11.32 12.41
N THR A 541 -6.03 -11.81 12.71
CA THR A 541 -4.88 -10.98 13.10
C THR A 541 -4.02 -10.55 11.93
N TYR A 542 -4.29 -11.00 10.71
CA TYR A 542 -3.45 -10.62 9.58
C TYR A 542 -3.52 -9.12 9.33
N HIS A 543 -2.51 -8.38 9.77
CA HIS A 543 -2.35 -6.96 9.49
C HIS A 543 -0.87 -6.58 9.53
N SER A 544 -0.48 -5.57 8.76
CA SER A 544 0.94 -5.37 8.45
C SER A 544 1.67 -4.30 9.27
N CYS A 545 1.13 -3.77 10.39
CA CYS A 545 1.87 -2.77 11.17
C CYS A 545 1.41 -2.56 12.62
N LYS A 546 2.29 -1.89 13.40
CA LYS A 546 2.09 -1.38 14.76
C LYS A 546 0.88 -0.44 14.90
N GLY A 547 0.62 0.38 13.88
CA GLY A 547 -0.52 1.30 13.85
C GLY A 547 -1.89 0.64 13.61
N SER A 548 -1.89 -0.59 13.07
CA SER A 548 -3.10 -1.36 12.77
C SER A 548 -3.34 -2.52 13.74
N ASN A 549 -2.60 -2.56 14.85
CA ASN A 549 -2.78 -3.57 15.87
C ASN A 549 -3.95 -3.23 16.79
N ASP A 550 -5.03 -3.99 16.65
CA ASP A 550 -6.30 -3.77 17.33
C ASP A 550 -6.32 -4.36 18.76
N CYS A 551 -5.59 -5.46 19.02
CA CYS A 551 -5.65 -6.18 20.31
C CYS A 551 -4.27 -6.60 20.91
N LYS A 552 -4.29 -7.08 22.16
CA LYS A 552 -3.08 -7.56 22.85
C LYS A 552 -2.65 -8.85 22.17
N THR A 553 -1.37 -9.21 22.30
CA THR A 553 -0.79 -10.47 21.80
C THR A 553 -0.78 -10.66 20.27
N GLN A 554 -1.26 -9.69 19.51
CA GLN A 554 -1.28 -9.73 18.04
C GLN A 554 0.05 -9.35 17.39
N GLY A 555 1.01 -8.75 18.09
CA GLY A 555 2.25 -8.29 17.44
C GLY A 555 3.17 -9.45 17.06
N GLY A 556 3.12 -9.95 15.83
CA GLY A 556 3.89 -11.12 15.37
C GLY A 556 4.47 -10.98 13.97
N CYS A 557 5.76 -10.66 13.88
CA CYS A 557 6.61 -10.87 12.70
C CYS A 557 8.09 -10.67 13.04
N GLY A 558 8.39 -10.03 14.17
CA GLY A 558 9.75 -9.90 14.68
C GLY A 558 10.47 -8.61 14.39
N PHE A 559 9.83 -7.60 13.78
CA PHE A 559 10.45 -6.28 13.72
C PHE A 559 10.77 -5.81 15.13
N VAL A 560 12.00 -5.36 15.33
CA VAL A 560 12.48 -4.89 16.62
C VAL A 560 11.81 -3.55 16.91
N GLN A 561 10.87 -3.55 17.87
CA GLN A 561 10.05 -2.40 18.23
C GLN A 561 10.31 -1.97 19.66
N SER A 562 10.24 -0.67 19.97
CA SER A 562 10.44 -0.18 21.33
C SER A 562 9.31 -0.64 22.25
N ALA A 563 9.65 -1.10 23.44
CA ALA A 563 8.69 -1.41 24.50
C ALA A 563 8.02 -0.17 25.11
N ALA A 564 8.57 1.03 24.86
CA ALA A 564 8.05 2.29 25.39
C ALA A 564 6.91 2.89 24.56
N GLY A 565 6.61 2.33 23.38
CA GLY A 565 5.63 2.87 22.43
C GLY A 565 6.17 4.04 21.60
N GLY A 566 5.41 4.47 20.59
CA GLY A 566 5.79 5.52 19.62
C GLY A 566 6.78 5.05 18.53
N GLY A 567 6.70 5.61 17.31
CA GLY A 567 7.61 5.34 16.19
C GLY A 567 7.07 4.37 15.11
N SER A 568 7.44 4.58 13.85
CA SER A 568 7.03 3.77 12.69
C SER A 568 7.72 2.40 12.71
N CYS A 569 7.09 1.37 12.12
CA CYS A 569 7.75 0.07 11.90
C CYS A 569 8.93 0.15 10.89
N SER A 570 9.18 1.33 10.29
CA SER A 570 10.16 1.52 9.21
C SER A 570 11.55 1.80 9.77
N SER A 571 12.47 0.85 9.56
CA SER A 571 13.94 1.01 9.40
C SER A 571 14.77 1.74 10.46
N SER A 572 14.19 2.44 11.44
CA SER A 572 14.94 2.99 12.56
C SER A 572 15.02 1.93 13.65
N ALA A 573 16.21 1.40 13.93
CA ALA A 573 16.43 0.49 15.06
C ALA A 573 15.78 1.09 16.31
N ALA A 574 14.68 0.49 16.76
CA ALA A 574 13.86 1.09 17.80
C ALA A 574 14.68 1.15 19.09
N LYS A 575 15.07 2.34 19.58
CA LYS A 575 16.05 2.43 20.67
C LYS A 575 15.54 1.87 22.00
N GLY A 576 16.46 1.33 22.79
CA GLY A 576 16.22 0.81 24.14
C GLY A 576 15.63 -0.60 24.17
N VAL A 577 14.89 -0.91 25.23
CA VAL A 577 14.25 -2.22 25.42
C VAL A 577 13.17 -2.45 24.37
N LYS A 578 13.08 -3.66 23.86
CA LYS A 578 12.22 -4.02 22.73
C LYS A 578 10.94 -4.76 23.19
N SER A 579 9.86 -4.69 22.42
CA SER A 579 8.66 -5.50 22.65
C SER A 579 8.91 -6.92 22.14
N ALA A 580 8.67 -7.93 22.97
CA ALA A 580 8.72 -9.31 22.52
C ALA A 580 7.60 -9.60 21.49
N PRO A 581 7.87 -10.39 20.44
CA PRO A 581 6.82 -10.85 19.53
C PRO A 581 5.81 -11.75 20.27
N ALA A 582 4.55 -11.74 19.83
CA ALA A 582 3.39 -12.38 20.45
C ALA A 582 3.04 -11.86 21.87
N ASP A 583 3.76 -10.88 22.40
CA ASP A 583 3.67 -10.44 23.80
C ASP A 583 3.64 -8.89 23.89
N ASN A 584 2.66 -8.28 23.23
CA ASN A 584 2.50 -6.82 23.13
C ASN A 584 1.22 -6.30 23.81
N LEU A 585 1.21 -5.00 24.15
CA LEU A 585 0.20 -4.34 24.97
C LEU A 585 -1.05 -3.76 24.24
N CYS A 586 -1.35 -4.14 22.99
CA CYS A 586 -2.23 -3.42 22.02
C CYS A 586 -1.64 -2.12 21.49
N GLY A 587 -2.25 -1.53 20.45
CA GLY A 587 -2.42 -0.08 20.32
C GLY A 587 -1.13 0.69 20.09
N GLY A 588 -0.45 0.45 18.97
CA GLY A 588 0.83 1.07 18.71
C GLY A 588 2.01 0.40 19.43
N PHE A 589 1.83 -0.81 19.98
CA PHE A 589 2.90 -1.62 20.57
C PHE A 589 2.96 -3.00 19.90
N GLY A 590 4.16 -3.51 19.65
CA GLY A 590 4.39 -4.77 18.93
C GLY A 590 4.64 -4.60 17.43
N GLY A 591 5.06 -5.69 16.76
CA GLY A 591 5.30 -5.72 15.31
C GLY A 591 4.02 -5.95 14.49
N CYS A 592 4.18 -6.06 13.17
CA CYS A 592 3.13 -6.55 12.26
C CYS A 592 2.59 -7.90 12.74
N ALA A 593 1.38 -8.29 12.38
CA ALA A 593 0.72 -9.49 12.86
C ALA A 593 0.50 -10.47 11.71
N VAL A 594 1.50 -11.28 11.42
CA VAL A 594 1.51 -12.29 10.36
C VAL A 594 2.25 -13.53 10.87
N PRO A 595 2.07 -14.71 10.26
CA PRO A 595 2.89 -15.84 10.65
C PRO A 595 4.39 -15.50 10.55
N ILE A 596 5.13 -15.65 11.65
CA ILE A 596 6.58 -15.45 11.64
C ILE A 596 7.18 -16.49 10.70
N SER A 597 7.82 -16.03 9.63
CA SER A 597 8.57 -16.91 8.71
C SER A 597 9.57 -17.76 9.50
N ALA A 598 9.69 -19.03 9.14
CA ALA A 598 10.74 -19.90 9.67
C ALA A 598 12.15 -19.43 9.27
N SER A 599 12.25 -18.57 8.24
CA SER A 599 13.48 -17.92 7.82
C SER A 599 13.70 -16.55 8.48
N GLN A 600 12.82 -16.10 9.38
CA GLN A 600 12.95 -14.77 9.98
C GLN A 600 14.04 -14.73 11.07
N LEU A 601 15.07 -13.91 10.84
CA LEU A 601 16.16 -13.68 11.80
C LEU A 601 16.17 -12.23 12.31
N TYR A 602 16.65 -12.02 13.55
CA TYR A 602 16.88 -10.68 14.10
C TYR A 602 18.11 -10.01 13.48
N PRO A 603 17.99 -8.78 12.95
CA PRO A 603 19.15 -8.02 12.50
C PRO A 603 19.95 -7.45 13.68
N ALA A 604 21.21 -7.07 13.41
CA ALA A 604 21.99 -6.27 14.35
C ALA A 604 21.28 -4.93 14.63
N GLN A 605 21.41 -4.41 15.86
CA GLN A 605 20.80 -3.15 16.27
C GLN A 605 21.85 -2.06 16.42
N ASP A 606 21.54 -0.84 15.95
CA ASP A 606 22.44 0.32 16.03
C ASP A 606 22.79 0.71 17.47
N ASP A 607 21.85 0.51 18.41
CA ASP A 607 22.04 0.83 19.82
C ASP A 607 22.63 -0.34 20.63
N HIS A 608 22.91 -1.47 19.96
CA HIS A 608 23.36 -2.72 20.56
C HIS A 608 22.49 -3.20 21.73
N CYS A 609 21.21 -2.79 21.80
CA CYS A 609 20.30 -3.20 22.85
C CYS A 609 19.53 -4.47 22.43
N TYR A 610 19.92 -5.59 23.05
CA TYR A 610 19.39 -6.92 22.76
C TYR A 610 18.51 -7.47 23.89
N GLU A 611 17.60 -6.63 24.39
CA GLU A 611 16.75 -6.93 25.54
C GLU A 611 15.27 -6.74 25.20
N MET A 612 14.42 -7.68 25.62
CA MET A 612 12.97 -7.71 25.39
C MET A 612 12.22 -7.51 26.72
N GLN A 613 11.22 -6.62 26.72
CA GLN A 613 10.23 -6.51 27.79
C GLN A 613 9.17 -7.59 27.62
N LEU A 614 8.87 -8.28 28.72
CA LEU A 614 7.84 -9.32 28.77
C LEU A 614 6.60 -8.87 29.54
N TYR A 615 5.44 -9.42 29.16
CA TYR A 615 4.18 -9.22 29.84
C TYR A 615 3.46 -10.56 30.09
N LYS A 616 2.59 -10.56 31.10
CA LYS A 616 1.52 -11.55 31.26
C LYS A 616 0.18 -10.85 31.21
N PHE A 617 -0.84 -11.53 30.71
CA PHE A 617 -2.18 -10.97 30.59
C PHE A 617 -3.12 -11.68 31.56
N GLY A 618 -3.81 -10.90 32.40
CA GLY A 618 -4.82 -11.39 33.33
C GLY A 618 -6.07 -11.95 32.63
N PRO A 619 -7.11 -12.34 33.39
CA PRO A 619 -8.29 -12.98 32.80
C PRO A 619 -9.12 -12.04 31.90
N ALA A 620 -9.87 -12.65 30.99
CA ALA A 620 -10.92 -12.01 30.22
C ALA A 620 -11.96 -11.33 31.13
N PRO A 621 -12.64 -10.26 30.68
CA PRO A 621 -12.48 -9.60 29.39
C PRO A 621 -11.43 -8.48 29.39
N ALA A 622 -10.84 -8.17 30.56
CA ALA A 622 -9.96 -7.01 30.71
C ALA A 622 -8.52 -7.26 30.23
N PHE A 623 -8.05 -8.52 30.34
CA PHE A 623 -6.69 -8.93 30.00
C PHE A 623 -5.63 -7.95 30.51
N LYS A 624 -5.74 -7.53 31.78
CA LYS A 624 -4.83 -6.53 32.34
C LYS A 624 -3.39 -7.04 32.21
N ALA A 625 -2.54 -6.26 31.55
CA ALA A 625 -1.16 -6.63 31.36
C ALA A 625 -0.34 -6.30 32.60
N GLU A 626 0.58 -7.18 32.96
CA GLU A 626 1.53 -7.02 34.05
C GLU A 626 2.92 -7.35 33.51
N LYS A 627 3.90 -6.49 33.78
CA LYS A 627 5.29 -6.76 33.44
C LYS A 627 5.79 -7.97 34.23
N ILE A 628 6.57 -8.81 33.59
CA ILE A 628 7.21 -9.96 34.24
C ILE A 628 8.71 -9.94 34.03
N ASP A 629 9.43 -10.46 35.01
CA ASP A 629 10.88 -10.63 34.95
C ASP A 629 11.22 -11.96 34.24
N TRP A 630 12.39 -11.98 33.61
CA TRP A 630 12.99 -13.15 33.00
C TRP A 630 13.87 -13.92 34.01
N PRO A 631 13.63 -15.22 34.21
CA PRO A 631 14.46 -16.03 35.09
C PRO A 631 15.82 -16.36 34.44
N GLU A 632 16.91 -16.15 35.18
CA GLU A 632 18.27 -16.50 34.76
C GLU A 632 19.01 -17.28 35.86
N LEU A 633 19.78 -18.31 35.48
CA LEU A 633 20.68 -19.00 36.40
C LEU A 633 22.05 -18.33 36.42
N LYS A 634 22.40 -17.74 37.56
CA LYS A 634 23.73 -17.18 37.80
C LYS A 634 24.65 -18.25 38.38
N ALA A 635 25.68 -18.62 37.63
CA ALA A 635 26.73 -19.51 38.11
C ALA A 635 27.44 -18.94 39.34
N ARG A 636 27.84 -19.82 40.25
CA ARG A 636 28.59 -19.48 41.46
C ARG A 636 29.75 -20.45 41.60
N ASP A 637 30.90 -19.94 41.99
CA ASP A 637 32.08 -20.79 42.17
C ASP A 637 31.83 -21.83 43.27
N MET A 638 32.04 -23.10 42.92
CA MET A 638 31.83 -24.29 43.76
C MET A 638 30.44 -24.41 44.44
N LEU A 639 29.43 -23.69 43.98
CA LEU A 639 28.07 -23.70 44.57
C LEU A 639 27.00 -23.91 43.49
N PRO A 640 25.83 -24.47 43.85
CA PRO A 640 24.69 -24.52 42.94
C PRO A 640 24.35 -23.13 42.37
N PRO A 641 23.97 -23.05 41.08
CA PRO A 641 23.58 -21.78 40.49
C PRO A 641 22.34 -21.22 41.18
N THR A 642 22.31 -19.90 41.35
CA THR A 642 21.17 -19.19 41.95
C THR A 642 20.28 -18.61 40.86
N LEU A 643 18.97 -18.70 41.06
CA LEU A 643 18.00 -18.02 40.21
C LEU A 643 18.05 -16.51 40.50
N VAL A 644 18.15 -15.73 39.44
CA VAL A 644 18.08 -14.27 39.47
C VAL A 644 16.98 -13.86 38.51
N GLU A 645 16.09 -12.99 38.96
CA GLU A 645 15.07 -12.38 38.12
C GLU A 645 15.66 -11.14 37.45
N LYS A 646 15.54 -11.08 36.12
CA LYS A 646 16.01 -9.96 35.30
C LYS A 646 14.80 -9.18 34.77
N PRO A 647 14.84 -7.85 34.73
CA PRO A 647 13.70 -7.07 34.22
C PRO A 647 13.34 -7.33 32.75
N THR A 648 14.25 -7.93 31.99
CA THR A 648 14.15 -8.14 30.53
C THR A 648 14.73 -9.49 30.11
N MET A 649 14.26 -10.00 28.97
CA MET A 649 14.73 -11.23 28.35
C MET A 649 15.75 -10.94 27.23
N PRO A 650 16.94 -11.56 27.22
CA PRO A 650 17.94 -11.31 26.20
C PRO A 650 17.66 -12.07 24.88
N TYR A 651 18.08 -11.48 23.76
CA TYR A 651 18.17 -12.13 22.43
C TYR A 651 19.52 -11.81 21.76
N LYS A 652 19.77 -12.34 20.55
CA LYS A 652 21.00 -12.07 19.79
C LYS A 652 20.75 -11.77 18.31
N PRO A 653 21.63 -11.01 17.63
CA PRO A 653 21.64 -10.92 16.17
C PRO A 653 21.75 -12.31 15.52
N GLY A 654 21.00 -12.52 14.44
CA GLY A 654 20.94 -13.78 13.72
C GLY A 654 20.16 -14.90 14.42
N GLU A 655 19.55 -14.62 15.57
CA GLU A 655 18.64 -15.55 16.24
C GLU A 655 17.28 -15.58 15.53
N ALA A 656 16.68 -16.77 15.44
CA ALA A 656 15.36 -16.94 14.83
C ALA A 656 14.29 -16.22 15.66
N VAL A 657 13.51 -15.36 15.02
CA VAL A 657 12.48 -14.55 15.69
C VAL A 657 11.47 -15.44 16.41
N TYR A 658 11.11 -16.57 15.81
CA TYR A 658 10.14 -17.48 16.40
C TYR A 658 10.63 -18.08 17.72
N ASP A 659 11.92 -18.37 17.86
CA ASP A 659 12.48 -18.92 19.09
C ASP A 659 12.43 -17.90 20.22
N VAL A 660 12.66 -16.62 19.91
CA VAL A 660 12.49 -15.52 20.87
C VAL A 660 11.02 -15.34 21.26
N ALA A 661 10.12 -15.40 20.28
CA ALA A 661 8.67 -15.34 20.51
C ALA A 661 8.20 -16.51 21.40
N TRP A 662 8.72 -17.72 21.17
CA TRP A 662 8.39 -18.90 21.97
C TRP A 662 8.88 -18.77 23.41
N ARG A 663 10.09 -18.25 23.62
CA ARG A 663 10.62 -17.99 24.97
C ARG A 663 9.75 -16.98 25.74
N SER A 664 9.34 -15.91 25.07
CA SER A 664 8.42 -14.91 25.63
C SER A 664 7.04 -15.53 25.94
N TYR A 665 6.47 -16.30 25.02
CA TYR A 665 5.22 -17.03 25.23
C TYR A 665 5.28 -17.94 26.45
N CYS A 666 6.35 -18.74 26.58
CA CYS A 666 6.53 -19.63 27.72
C CYS A 666 6.65 -18.86 29.05
N ALA A 667 7.30 -17.69 29.06
CA ALA A 667 7.35 -16.83 30.24
C ALA A 667 5.95 -16.29 30.59
N ALA A 668 5.23 -15.72 29.62
CA ALA A 668 3.90 -15.16 29.78
C ALA A 668 2.88 -16.18 30.28
N LYS A 669 3.01 -17.45 29.85
CA LYS A 669 2.17 -18.59 30.26
C LYS A 669 2.61 -19.29 31.55
N GLY A 670 3.77 -18.95 32.09
CA GLY A 670 4.34 -19.65 33.24
C GLY A 670 4.74 -21.10 32.95
N LEU A 671 5.19 -21.38 31.71
CA LEU A 671 5.66 -22.70 31.27
C LEU A 671 7.15 -22.95 31.56
N ILE A 672 7.84 -21.97 32.13
CA ILE A 672 9.27 -22.07 32.46
C ILE A 672 9.43 -22.87 33.75
N ASP A 673 10.10 -24.03 33.67
CA ASP A 673 10.57 -24.76 34.84
C ASP A 673 11.97 -24.28 35.21
N THR A 674 12.12 -23.74 36.43
CA THR A 674 13.41 -23.24 36.93
C THR A 674 14.23 -24.30 37.67
N GLY A 675 13.78 -25.55 37.66
CA GLY A 675 14.43 -26.70 38.27
C GLY A 675 14.43 -26.65 39.80
N LYS A 676 14.96 -27.72 40.40
CA LYS A 676 15.03 -27.84 41.87
C LYS A 676 16.04 -26.82 42.45
N PRO A 677 15.67 -26.07 43.49
CA PRO A 677 16.60 -25.19 44.19
C PRO A 677 17.78 -25.97 44.78
N ASN A 678 18.96 -25.32 44.84
CA ASN A 678 20.16 -25.82 45.53
C ASN A 678 20.78 -27.11 44.95
N THR A 679 20.59 -27.42 43.67
CA THR A 679 21.26 -28.54 43.00
C THR A 679 22.24 -28.06 41.94
N HIS A 680 23.39 -28.74 41.80
CA HIS A 680 24.42 -28.38 40.80
C HIS A 680 23.96 -28.63 39.36
N ASP A 681 22.95 -29.48 39.16
CA ASP A 681 22.31 -29.80 37.89
C ASP A 681 21.09 -28.93 37.58
N ARG A 682 20.81 -27.91 38.40
CA ARG A 682 19.70 -26.98 38.19
C ARG A 682 19.81 -26.36 36.80
N LYS A 683 18.74 -26.47 36.02
CA LYS A 683 18.61 -25.94 34.66
C LYS A 683 17.24 -25.29 34.52
N ILE A 684 17.20 -24.25 33.69
CA ILE A 684 15.94 -23.69 33.20
C ILE A 684 15.53 -24.53 31.98
N THR A 685 14.32 -25.07 31.99
CA THR A 685 13.77 -25.83 30.87
C THR A 685 12.42 -25.26 30.46
N MET A 686 12.11 -25.39 29.18
CA MET A 686 10.89 -24.91 28.55
C MET A 686 10.38 -26.02 27.63
N PRO A 687 9.06 -26.09 27.33
CA PRO A 687 8.56 -26.96 26.28
C PRO A 687 9.25 -26.67 24.94
N GLU A 688 9.45 -27.70 24.13
CA GLU A 688 9.95 -27.51 22.76
C GLU A 688 8.91 -26.76 21.93
N PRO A 689 9.34 -25.81 21.07
CA PRO A 689 8.44 -25.17 20.11
C PRO A 689 7.89 -26.20 19.11
N PRO A 690 6.67 -25.99 18.58
CA PRO A 690 6.17 -26.85 17.51
C PRO A 690 7.03 -26.68 16.24
N ALA A 691 7.13 -27.76 15.46
CA ALA A 691 7.81 -27.73 14.18
C ALA A 691 7.17 -26.68 13.24
N PRO A 692 7.95 -26.00 12.39
CA PRO A 692 7.41 -24.97 11.51
C PRO A 692 6.38 -25.59 10.54
N SER A 693 5.19 -24.99 10.48
CA SER A 693 4.19 -25.32 9.46
C SER A 693 4.69 -24.98 8.06
N ASP A 694 4.09 -25.60 7.04
CA ASP A 694 4.43 -25.33 5.65
C ASP A 694 4.27 -23.85 5.28
N ILE A 695 3.25 -23.16 5.83
CA ILE A 695 3.07 -21.72 5.66
C ILE A 695 4.29 -20.94 6.17
N ARG A 696 4.78 -21.27 7.37
CA ARG A 696 5.97 -20.59 7.93
C ARG A 696 7.24 -20.88 7.14
N LEU A 697 7.37 -22.08 6.59
CA LEU A 697 8.50 -22.44 5.72
C LEU A 697 8.46 -21.66 4.40
N ALA A 698 7.27 -21.47 3.82
CA ALA A 698 7.07 -20.81 2.54
C ALA A 698 7.22 -19.27 2.59
N LEU A 699 6.84 -18.64 3.70
CA LEU A 699 6.85 -17.18 3.81
C LEU A 699 8.28 -16.62 3.74
N PRO A 700 8.54 -15.57 2.95
CA PRO A 700 9.80 -14.86 2.99
C PRO A 700 9.98 -14.15 4.36
N PRO A 701 11.24 -13.97 4.81
CA PRO A 701 11.50 -13.10 5.94
C PRO A 701 11.08 -11.66 5.60
N SER A 702 10.40 -11.01 6.54
CA SER A 702 10.07 -9.58 6.51
C SER A 702 11.15 -8.85 7.32
N THR A 703 12.24 -8.39 6.70
CA THR A 703 13.41 -7.82 7.41
C THR A 703 13.52 -6.32 7.32
#